data_AF-A0A7W0XGH8-F1
#
_entry.id   AF-A0A7W0XGH8-F1
#
_cell.length_a   1.000
_cell.length_b   1.000
_cell.length_c   1.000
_cell.angle_alpha   90.00
_cell.angle_beta   90.00
_cell.angle_gamma   90.00
#
_symmetry.space_group_name_H-M   'P 1'
#
loop_
_entity.id
_entity.type
_entity.pdbx_description
1 polymer ?
#
loop_
_entity_poly.entity_id
_entity_poly.type
_entity_poly.pdbx_seq_one_letter_code
_entity_poly.pdbx_strand_id
1 'polypeptide(L)'
;MKIWMTTFLILGLTFGPASFVAVQEIRSLNPSEEQQQKEKTEKKKKAYTLLEQVVDEAQLLRLPENRARVQIGAADLLWERNEGRARTLFALAADGVVEMMRNASANPGPDERRGPNRVRTGGPLRQELILAVAGHDATLAYQLLASTRPSTPPPGTDNLRINSDDNLEERLLAQVAQLDPRLALQHAEQMLDRGQYSRSLGQVLAQLQAKDKEAAAKLEDKLVKRLLSANILSTLEAGPLALSLLRPGPRPAESNPAPSPASLSNYPQVLAPSTYTSLLGNVIEAALKALPPPAGSQRSANNFRSRARGPGGGGGGQNSATTEPTAAELEQGNARRLLGGLQMMLSQIDQYLPGRSHAVRQKMTELGLANNSRAAMIQVDRGMQQGTSDSLLAAAPSAPQIMQSRIYQQAALVALDEGNADRARQIANDHLEPRARESVLRAVEFRQTSGKIDSSKMAEVRQTLAGLRSDDERIDLLLQLSGSARENNPNLAVELLNEARQFTNRRATNYRQLEQQLMVADAFRDLEPARSFEILEAGIVQLNELLTAAATLSGFEVNVFQDGELPLEGRNGLNNMVVRYGQVLGLLATSDFDQSQTLANRFQLSEPRILARLSIVRSMLGKEPGFRSRGSGPGRFGQNIFIRRGQ
;
A
#
# COMPACT_ATOMS: atom_id res chain seq x y z
N MET A 1 -7.68 -12.76 -83.12
CA MET A 1 -8.35 -12.12 -84.29
C MET A 1 -9.43 -11.19 -83.75
N LYS A 2 -9.33 -9.88 -84.07
CA LYS A 2 -10.35 -8.81 -84.14
C LYS A 2 -11.44 -8.73 -83.02
N ILE A 3 -11.47 -7.70 -82.17
CA ILE A 3 -11.86 -6.27 -82.39
C ILE A 3 -13.40 -6.07 -82.35
N TRP A 4 -13.81 -5.22 -81.38
CA TRP A 4 -14.94 -4.27 -81.34
C TRP A 4 -16.34 -4.75 -80.89
N MET A 5 -16.96 -4.16 -79.86
CA MET A 5 -17.50 -2.79 -79.67
C MET A 5 -18.95 -2.74 -80.15
N THR A 6 -19.91 -2.47 -79.24
CA THR A 6 -20.97 -1.44 -79.34
C THR A 6 -22.10 -1.63 -78.30
N THR A 7 -22.12 -0.70 -77.35
CA THR A 7 -23.24 0.14 -76.88
C THR A 7 -24.70 -0.24 -77.22
N PHE A 8 -25.55 -0.30 -76.18
CA PHE A 8 -26.96 0.10 -76.25
C PHE A 8 -27.32 0.98 -75.04
N LEU A 9 -28.11 2.02 -75.32
CA LEU A 9 -28.52 3.12 -74.45
C LEU A 9 -30.03 2.99 -74.14
N ILE A 10 -30.50 3.71 -73.11
CA ILE A 10 -31.90 4.10 -72.74
C ILE A 10 -32.56 3.17 -71.68
N LEU A 11 -32.61 3.56 -70.39
CA LEU A 11 -33.44 4.55 -69.66
C LEU A 11 -34.72 3.94 -69.07
N GLY A 12 -34.86 3.98 -67.74
CA GLY A 12 -36.11 3.64 -67.04
C GLY A 12 -35.94 3.70 -65.52
N LEU A 13 -36.26 4.85 -64.93
CA LEU A 13 -36.36 5.12 -63.50
C LEU A 13 -37.35 4.17 -62.79
N THR A 14 -36.99 3.63 -61.61
CA THR A 14 -37.61 3.92 -60.29
C THR A 14 -37.32 2.85 -59.21
N PHE A 15 -37.18 3.31 -57.96
CA PHE A 15 -37.18 2.62 -56.66
C PHE A 15 -36.01 1.68 -56.28
N GLY A 16 -35.26 2.06 -55.22
CA GLY A 16 -34.32 1.19 -54.48
C GLY A 16 -35.01 0.10 -53.65
N PRO A 17 -34.28 -0.83 -53.00
CA PRO A 17 -33.29 -0.47 -51.97
C PRO A 17 -32.00 -1.34 -51.92
N ALA A 18 -31.04 -0.84 -51.13
CA ALA A 18 -29.99 -1.57 -50.41
C ALA A 18 -28.95 -2.38 -51.21
N SER A 19 -27.92 -1.69 -51.69
CA SER A 19 -26.63 -2.32 -51.98
C SER A 19 -25.84 -2.52 -50.69
N PHE A 20 -25.60 -3.77 -50.31
CA PHE A 20 -24.51 -4.15 -49.43
C PHE A 20 -23.19 -3.70 -50.07
N VAL A 21 -22.60 -2.62 -49.56
CA VAL A 21 -21.17 -2.37 -49.75
C VAL A 21 -20.45 -3.21 -48.73
N ALA A 22 -19.77 -4.26 -49.19
CA ALA A 22 -18.71 -4.90 -48.43
C ALA A 22 -17.60 -3.86 -48.22
N VAL A 23 -17.68 -3.11 -47.12
CA VAL A 23 -16.57 -2.32 -46.61
C VAL A 23 -15.56 -3.33 -46.06
N GLN A 24 -14.59 -3.68 -46.90
CA GLN A 24 -13.36 -4.31 -46.45
C GLN A 24 -12.62 -3.26 -45.63
N GLU A 25 -12.90 -3.25 -44.32
CA GLU A 25 -12.29 -2.38 -43.32
C GLU A 25 -10.81 -2.79 -43.16
N ILE A 26 -9.97 -2.39 -44.11
CA ILE A 26 -8.53 -2.31 -43.88
C ILE A 26 -8.37 -1.16 -42.88
N ARG A 27 -8.33 -1.49 -41.59
CA ARG A 27 -7.79 -0.60 -40.55
C ARG A 27 -6.35 -0.25 -40.95
N SER A 28 -6.19 0.86 -41.65
CA SER A 28 -4.91 1.54 -41.76
C SER A 28 -4.56 2.07 -40.36
N LEU A 29 -3.74 1.32 -39.63
CA LEU A 29 -3.03 1.85 -38.46
C LEU A 29 -2.27 3.10 -38.94
N ASN A 30 -2.49 4.23 -38.28
CA ASN A 30 -1.79 5.47 -38.61
C ASN A 30 -0.27 5.23 -38.44
N PRO A 31 0.61 5.73 -39.32
CA PRO A 31 2.06 5.52 -39.25
C PRO A 31 2.69 5.89 -37.90
N SER A 32 2.09 6.85 -37.19
CA SER A 32 2.49 7.28 -35.84
C SER A 32 2.25 6.21 -34.76
N GLU A 33 1.19 5.42 -34.86
CA GLU A 33 0.89 4.33 -33.91
C GLU A 33 1.84 3.15 -34.09
N GLU A 34 2.22 2.85 -35.34
CA GLU A 34 3.18 1.79 -35.64
C GLU A 34 4.58 2.14 -35.13
N GLN A 35 5.01 3.41 -35.26
CA GLN A 35 6.27 3.89 -34.69
C GLN A 35 6.26 3.83 -33.16
N GLN A 36 5.20 4.31 -32.50
CA GLN A 36 5.09 4.23 -31.04
C GLN A 36 5.08 2.79 -30.53
N GLN A 37 4.45 1.87 -31.26
CA GLN A 37 4.43 0.46 -30.89
C GLN A 37 5.80 -0.21 -31.08
N LYS A 38 6.54 0.15 -32.14
CA LYS A 38 7.92 -0.28 -32.36
C LYS A 38 8.83 0.20 -31.24
N GLU A 39 8.78 1.49 -30.90
CA GLU A 39 9.56 2.06 -29.78
C GLU A 39 9.24 1.39 -28.44
N LYS A 40 7.95 1.18 -28.12
CA LYS A 40 7.55 0.45 -26.91
C LYS A 40 8.12 -0.97 -26.87
N THR A 41 8.14 -1.65 -28.01
CA THR A 41 8.65 -3.02 -28.12
C THR A 41 10.17 -3.07 -27.92
N GLU A 42 10.91 -2.13 -28.52
CA GLU A 42 12.35 -2.01 -28.32
C GLU A 42 12.71 -1.67 -26.87
N LYS A 43 11.98 -0.72 -26.26
CA LYS A 43 12.12 -0.36 -24.85
C LYS A 43 11.93 -1.57 -23.94
N LYS A 44 10.88 -2.36 -24.15
CA LYS A 44 10.66 -3.62 -23.41
C LYS A 44 11.80 -4.62 -23.63
N LYS A 45 12.28 -4.78 -24.85
CA LYS A 45 13.41 -5.69 -25.16
C LYS A 45 14.67 -5.29 -24.39
N LYS A 46 15.05 -4.00 -24.41
CA LYS A 46 16.19 -3.46 -23.64
C LYS A 46 16.02 -3.71 -22.14
N ALA A 47 14.83 -3.43 -21.60
CA ALA A 47 14.51 -3.64 -20.19
C ALA A 47 14.69 -5.09 -19.75
N TYR A 48 14.18 -6.05 -20.54
CA TYR A 48 14.34 -7.45 -20.17
C TYR A 48 15.77 -7.97 -20.33
N THR A 49 16.54 -7.46 -21.30
CA THR A 49 17.97 -7.79 -21.39
C THR A 49 18.72 -7.31 -20.15
N LEU A 50 18.44 -6.07 -19.70
CA LEU A 50 19.01 -5.54 -18.46
C LEU A 50 18.56 -6.36 -17.24
N LEU A 51 17.32 -6.85 -17.23
CA LEU A 51 16.81 -7.68 -16.14
C LEU A 51 17.55 -9.01 -16.01
N GLU A 52 17.84 -9.70 -17.12
CA GLU A 52 18.64 -10.94 -17.07
C GLU A 52 20.06 -10.64 -16.59
N GLN A 53 20.69 -9.53 -17.03
CA GLN A 53 21.99 -9.11 -16.50
C GLN A 53 21.97 -8.88 -14.99
N VAL A 54 20.91 -8.28 -14.47
CA VAL A 54 20.71 -8.10 -13.03
C VAL A 54 20.57 -9.43 -12.30
N VAL A 55 19.81 -10.38 -12.87
CA VAL A 55 19.63 -11.71 -12.30
C VAL A 55 20.96 -12.46 -12.23
N ASP A 56 21.78 -12.38 -13.29
CA ASP A 56 23.09 -13.02 -13.36
C ASP A 56 24.06 -12.39 -12.35
N GLU A 57 24.09 -11.05 -12.26
CA GLU A 57 24.90 -10.34 -11.27
C GLU A 57 24.49 -10.67 -9.83
N ALA A 58 23.18 -10.81 -9.58
CA ALA A 58 22.67 -11.15 -8.26
C ALA A 58 23.12 -12.53 -7.77
N GLN A 59 23.48 -13.47 -8.65
CA GLN A 59 24.03 -14.77 -8.24
C GLN A 59 25.39 -14.65 -7.55
N LEU A 60 26.10 -13.54 -7.78
CA LEU A 60 27.40 -13.25 -7.16
C LEU A 60 27.27 -12.70 -5.75
N LEU A 61 26.06 -12.35 -5.30
CA LEU A 61 25.82 -11.84 -3.96
C LEU A 61 25.92 -12.96 -2.93
N ARG A 62 26.61 -12.68 -1.83
CA ARG A 62 26.87 -13.57 -0.70
C ARG A 62 25.65 -13.70 0.20
N LEU A 63 24.92 -12.61 0.44
CA LEU A 63 23.75 -12.62 1.31
C LEU A 63 22.57 -13.33 0.61
N PRO A 64 22.06 -14.45 1.17
CA PRO A 64 20.88 -15.12 0.62
C PRO A 64 19.65 -14.21 0.58
N GLU A 65 19.53 -13.27 1.52
CA GLU A 65 18.44 -12.27 1.51
C GLU A 65 18.49 -11.39 0.26
N ASN A 66 19.68 -10.91 -0.12
CA ASN A 66 19.85 -10.03 -1.27
C ASN A 66 19.54 -10.80 -2.56
N ARG A 67 20.08 -12.02 -2.71
CA ARG A 67 19.79 -12.89 -3.86
C ARG A 67 18.29 -13.12 -4.02
N ALA A 68 17.62 -13.58 -2.97
CA ALA A 68 16.21 -13.93 -3.01
C ALA A 68 15.32 -12.71 -3.30
N ARG A 69 15.62 -11.53 -2.74
CA ARG A 69 14.91 -10.27 -3.05
C ARG A 69 14.99 -9.91 -4.54
N VAL A 70 16.18 -10.02 -5.15
CA VAL A 70 16.34 -9.76 -6.59
C VAL A 70 15.59 -10.81 -7.41
N GLN A 71 15.68 -12.08 -7.04
CA GLN A 71 15.00 -13.18 -7.72
C GLN A 71 13.47 -13.04 -7.68
N ILE A 72 12.88 -12.68 -6.53
CA ILE A 72 11.43 -12.39 -6.39
C ILE A 72 11.03 -11.26 -7.32
N GLY A 73 11.76 -10.13 -7.26
CA GLY A 73 11.47 -8.96 -8.08
C GLY A 73 11.62 -9.25 -9.58
N ALA A 74 12.64 -10.00 -9.98
CA ALA A 74 12.86 -10.36 -11.37
C ALA A 74 11.82 -11.35 -11.90
N ALA A 75 11.41 -12.33 -11.08
CA ALA A 75 10.36 -13.28 -11.42
C ALA A 75 9.02 -12.56 -11.68
N ASP A 76 8.63 -11.63 -10.81
CA ASP A 76 7.43 -10.81 -10.95
C ASP A 76 7.45 -9.96 -12.25
N LEU A 77 8.62 -9.43 -12.61
CA LEU A 77 8.79 -8.67 -13.84
C LEU A 77 8.75 -9.56 -15.09
N LEU A 78 9.31 -10.77 -15.02
CA LEU A 78 9.42 -11.71 -16.15
C LEU A 78 8.17 -12.54 -16.42
N TRP A 79 7.24 -12.64 -15.48
CA TRP A 79 6.11 -13.57 -15.56
C TRP A 79 5.36 -13.55 -16.90
N GLU A 80 4.95 -12.37 -17.37
CA GLU A 80 4.20 -12.20 -18.63
C GLU A 80 5.01 -12.57 -19.88
N ARG A 81 6.34 -12.51 -19.82
CA ARG A 81 7.23 -12.76 -20.97
C ARG A 81 7.74 -14.20 -20.99
N ASN A 82 8.12 -14.72 -19.83
CA ASN A 82 8.72 -16.04 -19.70
C ASN A 82 8.36 -16.63 -18.33
N GLU A 83 7.19 -17.25 -18.29
CA GLU A 83 6.66 -17.90 -17.09
C GLU A 83 7.62 -18.98 -16.55
N GLY A 84 8.22 -19.80 -17.42
CA GLY A 84 9.13 -20.87 -17.01
C GLY A 84 10.37 -20.33 -16.28
N ARG A 85 10.95 -19.23 -16.78
CA ARG A 85 12.06 -18.53 -16.12
C ARG A 85 11.62 -17.89 -14.81
N ALA A 86 10.45 -17.26 -14.77
CA ALA A 86 9.90 -16.65 -13.55
C ALA A 86 9.65 -17.70 -12.45
N ARG A 87 9.05 -18.85 -12.77
CA ARG A 87 8.87 -19.99 -11.85
C ARG A 87 10.21 -20.48 -11.30
N THR A 88 11.24 -20.57 -12.15
CA THR A 88 12.59 -20.96 -11.74
C THR A 88 13.18 -19.95 -10.74
N LEU A 89 13.03 -18.65 -10.99
CA LEU A 89 13.51 -17.61 -10.10
C LEU A 89 12.76 -17.60 -8.75
N PHE A 90 11.45 -17.84 -8.75
CA PHE A 90 10.70 -18.00 -7.50
C PHE A 90 11.14 -19.23 -6.70
N ALA A 91 11.46 -20.35 -7.35
CA ALA A 91 12.02 -21.52 -6.70
C ALA A 91 13.40 -21.23 -6.07
N LEU A 92 14.30 -20.57 -6.80
CA LEU A 92 15.60 -20.15 -6.27
C LEU A 92 15.46 -19.20 -5.07
N ALA A 93 14.48 -18.29 -5.11
CA ALA A 93 14.20 -17.41 -3.98
C ALA A 93 13.66 -18.19 -2.77
N ALA A 94 12.86 -19.23 -2.99
CA ALA A 94 12.38 -20.11 -1.93
C ALA A 94 13.53 -20.85 -1.24
N ASP A 95 14.51 -21.33 -2.01
CA ASP A 95 15.72 -21.95 -1.48
C ASP A 95 16.52 -20.97 -0.61
N GLY A 96 16.68 -19.72 -1.07
CA GLY A 96 17.33 -18.66 -0.28
C GLY A 96 16.58 -18.34 1.03
N VAL A 97 15.25 -18.34 1.01
CA VAL A 97 14.42 -18.19 2.22
C VAL A 97 14.65 -19.35 3.20
N VAL A 98 14.68 -20.59 2.70
CA VAL A 98 14.94 -21.78 3.53
C VAL A 98 16.34 -21.74 4.12
N GLU A 99 17.35 -21.34 3.34
CA GLU A 99 18.72 -21.12 3.79
C GLU A 99 18.77 -20.14 4.98
N MET A 100 18.13 -18.97 4.85
CA MET A 100 18.05 -17.97 5.91
C MET A 100 17.37 -18.52 7.18
N MET A 101 16.27 -19.26 7.02
CA MET A 101 15.52 -19.82 8.15
C MET A 101 16.33 -20.90 8.90
N ARG A 102 17.15 -21.67 8.19
CA ARG A 102 18.09 -22.65 8.78
C ARG A 102 19.21 -21.94 9.55
N ASN A 103 19.85 -20.95 8.94
CA ASN A 103 20.96 -20.21 9.56
C ASN A 103 20.50 -19.46 10.83
N ALA A 104 19.31 -18.86 10.81
CA ALA A 104 18.72 -18.19 11.97
C ALA A 104 18.42 -19.14 13.16
N SER A 105 18.25 -20.44 12.89
CA SER A 105 17.94 -21.46 13.91
C SER A 105 19.20 -22.12 14.48
N ALA A 106 20.33 -22.04 13.77
CA ALA A 106 21.54 -22.81 14.07
C ALA A 106 22.50 -22.13 15.05
N ASN A 107 22.49 -20.80 15.20
CA ASN A 107 23.51 -20.12 16.01
C ASN A 107 23.08 -18.72 16.49
N PRO A 108 22.43 -18.56 17.67
CA PRO A 108 22.31 -17.26 18.31
C PRO A 108 23.57 -17.03 19.15
N GLY A 109 24.60 -16.41 18.54
CA GLY A 109 25.83 -16.06 19.24
C GLY A 109 25.56 -15.18 20.46
N PRO A 110 26.41 -15.23 21.52
CA PRO A 110 26.20 -14.45 22.74
C PRO A 110 26.17 -12.92 22.51
N ASP A 111 26.86 -12.42 21.48
CA ASP A 111 26.85 -10.99 21.09
C ASP A 111 25.61 -10.57 20.27
N GLU A 112 24.97 -11.50 19.55
CA GLU A 112 23.74 -11.23 18.78
C GLU A 112 22.50 -11.07 19.67
N ARG A 113 22.59 -11.46 20.95
CA ARG A 113 21.50 -11.33 21.92
C ARG A 113 21.37 -9.92 22.50
N ARG A 114 22.37 -9.05 22.32
CA ARG A 114 22.43 -7.72 22.99
C ARG A 114 22.32 -6.52 22.03
N GLY A 115 22.34 -6.72 20.72
CA GLY A 115 22.21 -5.62 19.74
C GLY A 115 20.76 -5.36 19.27
N PRO A 116 20.44 -4.14 18.77
CA PRO A 116 19.17 -3.86 18.10
C PRO A 116 18.97 -4.63 16.78
N ASN A 117 20.01 -5.32 16.28
CA ASN A 117 19.94 -6.26 15.17
C ASN A 117 19.23 -7.55 15.60
N ARG A 118 17.89 -7.47 15.65
CA ARG A 118 17.03 -8.65 15.70
C ARG A 118 17.48 -9.64 14.63
N VAL A 119 17.68 -10.90 15.03
CA VAL A 119 17.75 -12.08 14.14
C VAL A 119 16.78 -11.85 12.98
N ARG A 120 17.32 -11.59 11.79
CA ARG A 120 16.51 -11.47 10.57
C ARG A 120 16.01 -12.86 10.25
N THR A 121 14.84 -13.20 10.80
CA THR A 121 14.13 -14.41 10.40
C THR A 121 13.81 -14.28 8.92
N GLY A 122 13.94 -15.35 8.14
CA GLY A 122 13.46 -15.39 6.75
C GLY A 122 11.95 -15.22 6.60
N GLY A 123 11.20 -15.01 7.71
CA GLY A 123 9.75 -14.86 7.73
C GLY A 123 9.20 -13.70 6.88
N PRO A 124 9.70 -12.46 6.99
CA PRO A 124 9.22 -11.36 6.15
C PRO A 124 9.48 -11.59 4.66
N LEU A 125 10.65 -12.13 4.32
CA LEU A 125 11.01 -12.45 2.93
C LEU A 125 10.18 -13.62 2.38
N ARG A 126 9.89 -14.63 3.21
CA ARG A 126 8.93 -15.70 2.89
C ARG A 126 7.56 -15.13 2.56
N GLN A 127 7.06 -14.21 3.39
CA GLN A 127 5.79 -13.54 3.11
C GLN A 127 5.83 -12.78 1.78
N GLU A 128 6.91 -12.04 1.51
CA GLU A 128 7.11 -11.31 0.24
C GLU A 128 7.07 -12.26 -0.96
N LEU A 129 7.82 -13.38 -0.91
CA LEU A 129 7.82 -14.43 -1.92
C LEU A 129 6.43 -15.00 -2.18
N ILE A 130 5.73 -15.46 -1.14
CA ILE A 130 4.42 -16.10 -1.29
C ILE A 130 3.41 -15.14 -1.91
N LEU A 131 3.39 -13.88 -1.47
CA LEU A 131 2.44 -12.90 -1.99
C LEU A 131 2.78 -12.46 -3.42
N ALA A 132 4.06 -12.40 -3.79
CA ALA A 132 4.47 -12.10 -5.16
C ALA A 132 4.03 -13.20 -6.13
N VAL A 133 4.30 -14.46 -5.78
CA VAL A 133 3.88 -15.63 -6.57
C VAL A 133 2.37 -15.72 -6.65
N ALA A 134 1.68 -15.46 -5.52
CA ALA A 134 0.24 -15.48 -5.45
C ALA A 134 -0.41 -14.44 -6.37
N GLY A 135 0.31 -13.41 -6.83
CA GLY A 135 -0.19 -12.47 -7.83
C GLY A 135 -0.33 -13.09 -9.23
N HIS A 136 0.28 -14.24 -9.46
CA HIS A 136 0.48 -14.83 -10.78
C HIS A 136 0.02 -16.29 -10.89
N ASP A 137 0.36 -17.12 -9.91
CA ASP A 137 0.00 -18.54 -9.85
C ASP A 137 -0.30 -18.96 -8.40
N ALA A 138 -1.59 -19.15 -8.12
CA ALA A 138 -2.07 -19.53 -6.81
C ALA A 138 -1.60 -20.94 -6.38
N THR A 139 -1.51 -21.88 -7.32
CA THR A 139 -1.09 -23.26 -7.02
C THR A 139 0.39 -23.26 -6.62
N LEU A 140 1.23 -22.55 -7.37
CA LEU A 140 2.65 -22.40 -7.04
C LEU A 140 2.83 -21.67 -5.70
N ALA A 141 2.02 -20.66 -5.39
CA ALA A 141 2.09 -19.96 -4.12
C ALA A 141 1.84 -20.91 -2.92
N TYR A 142 0.85 -21.80 -3.00
CA TYR A 142 0.61 -22.81 -1.96
C TYR A 142 1.74 -23.86 -1.87
N GLN A 143 2.30 -24.28 -3.01
CA GLN A 143 3.45 -25.19 -3.03
C GLN A 143 4.68 -24.56 -2.35
N LEU A 144 4.96 -23.29 -2.64
CA LEU A 144 6.06 -22.55 -2.02
C LEU A 144 5.78 -22.26 -0.54
N LEU A 145 4.53 -21.99 -0.16
CA LEU A 145 4.14 -21.82 1.24
C LEU A 145 4.45 -23.08 2.05
N ALA A 146 4.16 -24.25 1.49
CA ALA A 146 4.41 -25.54 2.14
C ALA A 146 5.91 -25.88 2.20
N SER A 147 6.65 -25.72 1.10
CA SER A 147 8.07 -26.08 1.02
C SER A 147 9.00 -25.16 1.84
N THR A 148 8.59 -23.92 2.08
CA THR A 148 9.36 -22.95 2.88
C THR A 148 9.05 -23.00 4.39
N ARG A 149 8.27 -23.99 4.85
CA ARG A 149 7.94 -24.15 6.28
C ARG A 149 9.20 -24.50 7.10
N PRO A 150 9.51 -23.78 8.19
CA PRO A 150 10.66 -24.09 9.03
C PRO A 150 10.49 -25.42 9.78
N SER A 151 11.54 -26.25 9.77
CA SER A 151 11.48 -27.64 10.21
C SER A 151 11.47 -27.85 11.74
N THR A 152 11.89 -26.88 12.57
CA THR A 152 11.89 -27.00 14.05
C THR A 152 11.83 -25.64 14.75
N PRO A 153 10.87 -25.41 15.69
CA PRO A 153 10.88 -24.23 16.54
C PRO A 153 11.87 -24.39 17.72
N PRO A 154 12.48 -23.28 18.21
CA PRO A 154 13.12 -23.27 19.53
C PRO A 154 12.06 -23.47 20.62
N PRO A 155 12.37 -24.21 21.71
CA PRO A 155 11.41 -24.57 22.74
C PRO A 155 10.75 -23.33 23.36
N GLY A 156 9.41 -23.33 23.46
CA GLY A 156 8.61 -22.26 24.09
C GLY A 156 8.00 -21.21 23.15
N THR A 157 8.07 -21.38 21.82
CA THR A 157 7.54 -20.43 20.83
C THR A 157 6.37 -20.94 19.97
N ASP A 158 5.79 -22.10 20.31
CA ASP A 158 4.78 -22.78 19.49
C ASP A 158 3.56 -21.90 19.17
N ASN A 159 3.04 -21.15 20.15
CA ASN A 159 1.87 -20.29 19.96
C ASN A 159 2.14 -19.08 19.05
N LEU A 160 3.38 -18.59 18.93
CA LEU A 160 3.70 -17.46 18.03
C LEU A 160 3.89 -17.93 16.58
N ARG A 161 4.32 -19.18 16.37
CA ARG A 161 4.55 -19.78 15.04
C ARG A 161 3.26 -20.14 14.33
N ILE A 162 2.35 -20.83 15.04
CA ILE A 162 1.03 -21.21 14.52
C ILE A 162 0.31 -19.97 14.00
N ASN A 163 0.29 -18.91 14.81
CA ASN A 163 -0.28 -17.63 14.42
C ASN A 163 0.40 -16.98 13.21
N SER A 164 1.72 -17.11 12.99
CA SER A 164 2.39 -16.47 11.85
C SER A 164 2.12 -17.15 10.52
N ASP A 165 2.14 -18.49 10.49
CA ASP A 165 1.87 -19.26 9.27
C ASP A 165 0.37 -19.20 8.92
N ASP A 166 -0.50 -19.28 9.93
CA ASP A 166 -1.95 -19.11 9.74
C ASP A 166 -2.25 -17.72 9.17
N ASN A 167 -1.70 -16.64 9.74
CA ASN A 167 -1.85 -15.28 9.21
C ASN A 167 -1.36 -15.11 7.76
N LEU A 168 -0.35 -15.88 7.33
CA LEU A 168 0.14 -15.85 5.95
C LEU A 168 -0.80 -16.61 5.02
N GLU A 169 -1.27 -17.78 5.45
CA GLU A 169 -2.26 -18.59 4.72
C GLU A 169 -3.59 -17.84 4.56
N GLU A 170 -4.04 -17.11 5.57
CA GLU A 170 -5.21 -16.22 5.51
C GLU A 170 -5.07 -15.13 4.44
N ARG A 171 -3.89 -14.48 4.38
CA ARG A 171 -3.60 -13.43 3.38
C ARG A 171 -3.50 -14.01 1.98
N LEU A 172 -2.87 -15.18 1.86
CA LEU A 172 -2.78 -15.90 0.60
C LEU A 172 -4.17 -16.23 0.08
N LEU A 173 -5.04 -16.82 0.91
CA LEU A 173 -6.41 -17.18 0.51
C LEU A 173 -7.20 -15.97 0.00
N ALA A 174 -7.10 -14.82 0.68
CA ALA A 174 -7.76 -13.59 0.26
C ALA A 174 -7.23 -13.03 -1.08
N GLN A 175 -5.97 -13.30 -1.43
CA GLN A 175 -5.38 -12.95 -2.73
C GLN A 175 -5.79 -13.95 -3.81
N VAL A 176 -5.76 -15.26 -3.50
CA VAL A 176 -6.13 -16.33 -4.43
C VAL A 176 -7.58 -16.22 -4.87
N ALA A 177 -8.49 -15.81 -3.97
CA ALA A 177 -9.88 -15.56 -4.33
C ALA A 177 -10.07 -14.49 -5.42
N GLN A 178 -9.07 -13.61 -5.65
CA GLN A 178 -9.08 -12.67 -6.76
C GLN A 178 -8.62 -13.29 -8.06
N LEU A 179 -7.80 -14.33 -8.04
CA LEU A 179 -7.18 -14.89 -9.25
C LEU A 179 -7.82 -16.20 -9.68
N ASP A 180 -8.01 -17.10 -8.73
CA ASP A 180 -8.65 -18.39 -8.91
C ASP A 180 -9.75 -18.59 -7.85
N PRO A 181 -10.99 -18.19 -8.16
CA PRO A 181 -12.14 -18.34 -7.27
C PRO A 181 -12.41 -19.81 -6.88
N ARG A 182 -12.16 -20.76 -7.79
CA ARG A 182 -12.43 -22.19 -7.54
C ARG A 182 -11.42 -22.80 -6.58
N LEU A 183 -10.14 -22.47 -6.77
CA LEU A 183 -9.09 -22.88 -5.84
C LEU A 183 -9.30 -22.23 -4.46
N ALA A 184 -9.69 -20.96 -4.41
CA ALA A 184 -10.02 -20.30 -3.16
C ALA A 184 -11.19 -20.97 -2.44
N LEU A 185 -12.25 -21.38 -3.15
CA LEU A 185 -13.35 -22.16 -2.59
C LEU A 185 -12.82 -23.46 -1.96
N GLN A 186 -12.03 -24.24 -2.70
CA GLN A 186 -11.49 -25.51 -2.22
C GLN A 186 -10.68 -25.34 -0.92
N HIS A 187 -9.80 -24.34 -0.86
CA HIS A 187 -9.00 -24.07 0.34
C HIS A 187 -9.85 -23.55 1.50
N ALA A 188 -10.81 -22.65 1.23
CA ALA A 188 -11.75 -22.17 2.24
C ALA A 188 -12.58 -23.31 2.84
N GLU A 189 -13.03 -24.25 2.00
CA GLU A 189 -13.75 -25.45 2.42
C GLU A 189 -12.91 -26.37 3.29
N GLN A 190 -11.63 -26.57 2.96
CA GLN A 190 -10.69 -27.35 3.75
C GLN A 190 -10.41 -26.71 5.12
N MET A 191 -10.26 -25.37 5.18
CA MET A 191 -10.11 -24.64 6.44
C MET A 191 -11.32 -24.85 7.35
N LEU A 192 -12.53 -24.75 6.79
CA LEU A 192 -13.76 -25.00 7.53
C LEU A 192 -13.88 -26.44 8.04
N ASP A 193 -13.40 -27.41 7.27
CA ASP A 193 -13.40 -28.82 7.68
C ASP A 193 -12.38 -29.11 8.79
N ARG A 194 -11.31 -28.31 8.88
CA ARG A 194 -10.34 -28.32 10.00
C ARG A 194 -10.83 -27.52 11.22
N GLY A 195 -12.01 -26.90 11.15
CA GLY A 195 -12.56 -26.07 12.23
C GLY A 195 -11.90 -24.69 12.37
N GLN A 196 -11.25 -24.19 11.31
CA GLN A 196 -10.62 -22.87 11.29
C GLN A 196 -11.62 -21.82 10.80
N TYR A 197 -11.82 -20.74 11.57
CA TYR A 197 -12.83 -19.71 11.29
C TYR A 197 -12.19 -18.36 11.02
N SER A 198 -11.30 -18.34 10.03
CA SER A 198 -10.58 -17.14 9.64
C SER A 198 -11.51 -16.01 9.21
N ARG A 199 -11.14 -14.77 9.54
CA ARG A 199 -11.81 -13.56 9.03
C ARG A 199 -11.66 -13.38 7.52
N SER A 200 -10.65 -13.98 6.90
CA SER A 200 -10.45 -13.93 5.45
C SER A 200 -11.62 -14.55 4.69
N LEU A 201 -12.33 -15.52 5.30
CA LEU A 201 -13.47 -16.21 4.67
C LEU A 201 -14.59 -15.25 4.26
N GLY A 202 -14.82 -14.17 5.02
CA GLY A 202 -15.80 -13.14 4.63
C GLY A 202 -15.37 -12.37 3.37
N GLN A 203 -14.07 -12.07 3.23
CA GLN A 203 -13.53 -11.43 2.05
C GLN A 203 -13.51 -12.38 0.84
N VAL A 204 -13.18 -13.65 1.04
CA VAL A 204 -13.22 -14.69 0.02
C VAL A 204 -14.65 -14.86 -0.50
N LEU A 205 -15.62 -14.99 0.40
CA LEU A 205 -17.03 -15.08 0.03
C LEU A 205 -17.48 -13.88 -0.82
N ALA A 206 -17.07 -12.68 -0.43
CA ALA A 206 -17.37 -11.48 -1.21
C ALA A 206 -16.77 -11.48 -2.62
N GLN A 207 -15.51 -11.90 -2.74
CA GLN A 207 -14.85 -11.98 -4.04
C GLN A 207 -15.47 -13.07 -4.91
N LEU A 208 -15.82 -14.22 -4.33
CA LEU A 208 -16.59 -15.26 -5.01
C LEU A 208 -17.93 -14.71 -5.48
N GLN A 209 -18.67 -13.96 -4.66
CA GLN A 209 -19.94 -13.40 -5.11
C GLN A 209 -19.83 -12.50 -6.34
N ALA A 210 -18.72 -11.76 -6.47
CA ALA A 210 -18.46 -10.91 -7.61
C ALA A 210 -18.04 -11.72 -8.87
N LYS A 211 -17.35 -12.86 -8.70
CA LYS A 211 -16.69 -13.59 -9.80
C LYS A 211 -17.32 -14.93 -10.17
N ASP A 212 -17.82 -15.67 -9.19
CA ASP A 212 -18.42 -16.99 -9.30
C ASP A 212 -19.55 -17.16 -8.27
N LYS A 213 -20.78 -16.83 -8.68
CA LYS A 213 -21.98 -16.87 -7.82
C LYS A 213 -22.27 -18.28 -7.29
N GLU A 214 -21.96 -19.32 -8.04
CA GLU A 214 -22.20 -20.71 -7.64
C GLU A 214 -21.23 -21.12 -6.54
N ALA A 215 -19.93 -20.83 -6.72
CA ALA A 215 -18.91 -21.05 -5.71
C ALA A 215 -19.23 -20.26 -4.43
N ALA A 216 -19.70 -19.02 -4.57
CA ALA A 216 -20.12 -18.20 -3.44
C ALA A 216 -21.28 -18.83 -2.66
N ALA A 217 -22.31 -19.32 -3.34
CA ALA A 217 -23.45 -19.98 -2.69
C ALA A 217 -23.02 -21.24 -1.93
N LYS A 218 -22.12 -22.05 -2.51
CA LYS A 218 -21.55 -23.23 -1.85
C LYS A 218 -20.76 -22.85 -0.59
N LEU A 219 -19.90 -21.84 -0.68
CA LEU A 219 -19.13 -21.38 0.48
C LEU A 219 -20.04 -20.79 1.55
N GLU A 220 -21.03 -19.96 1.18
CA GLU A 220 -21.99 -19.37 2.11
C GLU A 220 -22.71 -20.47 2.92
N ASP A 221 -23.27 -21.46 2.22
CA ASP A 221 -23.99 -22.57 2.85
C ASP A 221 -23.10 -23.35 3.83
N LYS A 222 -21.90 -23.74 3.40
CA LYS A 222 -20.96 -24.48 4.26
C LYS A 222 -20.50 -23.64 5.45
N LEU A 223 -20.14 -22.38 5.22
CA LEU A 223 -19.67 -21.45 6.24
C LEU A 223 -20.72 -21.24 7.33
N VAL A 224 -21.96 -20.99 6.93
CA VAL A 224 -23.04 -20.72 7.89
C VAL A 224 -23.44 -21.99 8.63
N LYS A 225 -23.55 -23.14 7.96
CA LYS A 225 -23.79 -24.43 8.63
C LYS A 225 -22.72 -24.70 9.68
N ARG A 226 -21.44 -24.50 9.35
CA ARG A 226 -20.32 -24.68 10.29
C ARG A 226 -20.37 -23.70 11.45
N LEU A 227 -20.66 -22.42 11.21
CA LEU A 227 -20.81 -21.42 12.28
C LEU A 227 -22.00 -21.69 13.19
N LEU A 228 -23.13 -22.15 12.63
CA LEU A 228 -24.32 -22.49 13.40
C LEU A 228 -24.11 -23.76 14.25
N SER A 229 -23.34 -24.73 13.74
CA SER A 229 -23.00 -25.96 14.47
C SER A 229 -21.90 -25.76 15.52
N ALA A 230 -21.06 -24.74 15.37
CA ALA A 230 -19.96 -24.47 16.28
C ALA A 230 -20.46 -23.79 17.56
N ASN A 231 -19.86 -24.15 18.70
CA ASN A 231 -20.04 -23.34 19.90
C ASN A 231 -19.21 -22.04 19.75
N ILE A 232 -19.90 -20.98 19.31
CA ILE A 232 -19.32 -19.65 19.05
C ILE A 232 -18.67 -19.05 20.31
N LEU A 233 -19.07 -19.48 21.51
CA LEU A 233 -18.49 -19.02 22.77
C LEU A 233 -17.19 -19.73 23.14
N SER A 234 -17.01 -21.00 22.77
CA SER A 234 -15.77 -21.74 23.03
C SER A 234 -14.74 -21.57 21.90
N THR A 235 -15.18 -21.24 20.69
CA THR A 235 -14.31 -21.06 19.52
C THR A 235 -13.92 -19.59 19.34
N LEU A 236 -12.66 -19.27 19.65
CA LEU A 236 -12.15 -17.88 19.71
C LEU A 236 -12.37 -17.07 18.41
N GLU A 237 -12.36 -17.74 17.26
CA GLU A 237 -12.41 -17.11 15.94
C GLU A 237 -13.83 -17.03 15.34
N ALA A 238 -14.72 -17.95 15.72
CA ALA A 238 -16.05 -18.07 15.13
C ALA A 238 -16.93 -16.84 15.39
N GLY A 239 -16.89 -16.29 16.61
CA GLY A 239 -17.67 -15.11 16.99
C GLY A 239 -17.29 -13.86 16.21
N PRO A 240 -16.00 -13.47 16.17
CA PRO A 240 -15.52 -12.38 15.33
C PRO A 240 -15.85 -12.54 13.85
N LEU A 241 -15.75 -13.76 13.29
CA LEU A 241 -16.12 -14.03 11.91
C LEU A 241 -17.63 -13.80 11.69
N ALA A 242 -18.49 -14.38 12.54
CA ALA A 242 -19.93 -14.20 12.44
C ALA A 242 -20.34 -12.71 12.47
N LEU A 243 -19.79 -11.93 13.40
CA LEU A 243 -20.01 -10.48 13.45
C LEU A 243 -19.53 -9.76 12.19
N SER A 244 -18.41 -10.18 11.60
CA SER A 244 -17.88 -9.56 10.39
C SER A 244 -18.77 -9.80 9.16
N LEU A 245 -19.41 -10.98 9.08
CA LEU A 245 -20.36 -11.33 8.02
C LEU A 245 -21.70 -10.61 8.18
N LEU A 246 -22.12 -10.35 9.43
CA LEU A 246 -23.39 -9.69 9.72
C LEU A 246 -23.32 -8.17 9.58
N ARG A 247 -22.21 -7.52 9.93
CA ARG A 247 -22.15 -6.04 9.98
C ARG A 247 -22.58 -5.33 8.68
N PRO A 248 -22.25 -5.81 7.47
CA PRO A 248 -22.70 -5.17 6.22
C PRO A 248 -24.22 -5.14 6.01
N GLY A 249 -24.95 -6.06 6.64
CA GLY A 249 -26.37 -6.32 6.36
C GLY A 249 -26.58 -7.47 5.35
N PRO A 250 -27.83 -7.88 5.13
CA PRO A 250 -28.16 -8.91 4.15
C PRO A 250 -27.93 -8.40 2.72
N ARG A 251 -27.56 -9.31 1.84
CA ARG A 251 -27.43 -9.07 0.40
C ARG A 251 -28.81 -8.67 -0.18
N PRO A 252 -28.88 -7.60 -0.99
CA PRO A 252 -30.14 -7.16 -1.59
C PRO A 252 -30.63 -8.18 -2.61
N ALA A 253 -31.95 -8.28 -2.77
CA ALA A 253 -32.52 -9.06 -3.85
C ALA A 253 -32.15 -8.42 -5.20
N GLU A 254 -31.81 -9.24 -6.21
CA GLU A 254 -31.32 -8.80 -7.52
C GLU A 254 -32.30 -7.87 -8.29
N SER A 255 -33.54 -7.71 -7.82
CA SER A 255 -34.61 -6.94 -8.47
C SER A 255 -34.75 -5.48 -8.03
N ASN A 256 -33.89 -4.94 -7.15
CA ASN A 256 -34.07 -3.59 -6.62
C ASN A 256 -32.76 -2.76 -6.64
N PRO A 257 -32.51 -1.93 -7.67
CA PRO A 257 -31.40 -1.00 -7.69
C PRO A 257 -31.79 0.28 -6.92
N ALA A 258 -32.12 0.15 -5.64
CA ALA A 258 -32.22 1.33 -4.78
C ALA A 258 -30.79 1.75 -4.39
N PRO A 259 -30.46 3.06 -4.44
CA PRO A 259 -29.19 3.53 -3.92
C PRO A 259 -29.19 3.23 -2.41
N SER A 260 -28.40 2.23 -2.01
CA SER A 260 -28.23 1.92 -0.59
C SER A 260 -27.65 3.16 0.09
N PRO A 261 -28.23 3.64 1.20
CA PRO A 261 -27.63 4.74 1.95
C PRO A 261 -26.21 4.32 2.33
N ALA A 262 -25.23 5.12 1.88
CA ALA A 262 -23.80 4.88 1.95
C ALA A 262 -23.43 3.98 3.13
N SER A 263 -23.20 2.70 2.84
CA SER A 263 -22.79 1.73 3.85
C SER A 263 -21.47 2.19 4.42
N LEU A 264 -21.52 2.62 5.69
CA LEU A 264 -20.38 3.08 6.49
C LEU A 264 -19.33 1.98 6.78
N SER A 265 -19.43 0.86 6.07
CA SER A 265 -18.66 -0.36 6.22
C SER A 265 -17.91 -0.62 4.91
N ASN A 266 -16.57 -0.65 4.93
CA ASN A 266 -15.72 -1.13 3.82
C ASN A 266 -15.89 -2.64 3.52
N TYR A 267 -17.00 -3.25 3.94
CA TYR A 267 -17.23 -4.69 3.88
C TYR A 267 -18.51 -4.95 3.09
N PRO A 268 -18.46 -5.79 2.04
CA PRO A 268 -19.59 -6.06 1.16
C PRO A 268 -20.67 -6.92 1.83
N GLN A 269 -21.92 -6.74 1.39
CA GLN A 269 -23.09 -7.50 1.84
C GLN A 269 -23.10 -8.89 1.22
N VAL A 270 -22.73 -9.91 2.01
CA VAL A 270 -22.48 -11.26 1.50
C VAL A 270 -23.50 -12.32 1.90
N LEU A 271 -24.35 -12.11 2.88
CA LEU A 271 -25.28 -13.16 3.33
C LEU A 271 -26.64 -13.03 2.65
N ALA A 272 -27.22 -14.13 2.19
CA ALA A 272 -28.62 -14.12 1.78
C ALA A 272 -29.53 -13.74 2.97
N PRO A 273 -30.70 -13.12 2.74
CA PRO A 273 -31.57 -12.64 3.83
C PRO A 273 -31.94 -13.68 4.89
N SER A 274 -32.22 -14.92 4.49
CA SER A 274 -32.55 -16.03 5.40
C SER A 274 -31.33 -16.50 6.21
N THR A 275 -30.17 -16.59 5.55
CA THR A 275 -28.89 -16.91 6.17
C THR A 275 -28.50 -15.85 7.21
N TYR A 276 -28.70 -14.58 6.86
CA TYR A 276 -28.43 -13.42 7.70
C TYR A 276 -29.23 -13.45 9.00
N THR A 277 -30.55 -13.64 8.92
CA THR A 277 -31.42 -13.67 10.12
C THR A 277 -31.11 -14.87 11.00
N SER A 278 -30.83 -16.03 10.42
CA SER A 278 -30.46 -17.24 11.16
C SER A 278 -29.15 -17.06 11.94
N LEU A 279 -28.10 -16.54 11.29
CA LEU A 279 -26.82 -16.28 11.93
C LEU A 279 -26.93 -15.16 12.99
N LEU A 280 -27.66 -14.09 12.70
CA LEU A 280 -27.90 -13.00 13.65
C LEU A 280 -28.62 -13.50 14.90
N GLY A 281 -29.61 -14.37 14.74
CA GLY A 281 -30.33 -14.99 15.84
C GLY A 281 -29.40 -15.79 16.76
N ASN A 282 -28.54 -16.63 16.19
CA ASN A 282 -27.57 -17.42 16.95
C ASN A 282 -26.55 -16.53 17.69
N VAL A 283 -26.00 -15.51 17.01
CA VAL A 283 -25.06 -14.56 17.65
C VAL A 283 -25.70 -13.80 18.81
N ILE A 284 -26.97 -13.39 18.66
CA ILE A 284 -27.73 -12.76 19.76
C ILE A 284 -27.89 -13.74 20.92
N GLU A 285 -28.31 -14.97 20.66
CA GLU A 285 -28.50 -15.99 21.69
C GLU A 285 -27.20 -16.26 22.47
N ALA A 286 -26.07 -16.36 21.77
CA ALA A 286 -24.75 -16.50 22.38
C ALA A 286 -24.36 -15.25 23.20
N ALA A 287 -24.61 -14.04 22.69
CA ALA A 287 -24.28 -12.79 23.37
C ALA A 287 -25.10 -12.57 24.65
N LEU A 288 -26.36 -12.99 24.68
CA LEU A 288 -27.25 -12.85 25.84
C LEU A 288 -26.79 -13.68 27.05
N LYS A 289 -25.93 -14.69 26.84
CA LYS A 289 -25.28 -15.47 27.92
C LYS A 289 -24.18 -14.71 28.67
N ALA A 290 -23.84 -13.48 28.25
CA ALA A 290 -22.85 -12.65 28.92
C ALA A 290 -23.26 -12.30 30.36
N LEU A 291 -22.36 -12.48 31.32
CA LEU A 291 -22.56 -12.06 32.71
C LEU A 291 -21.76 -10.79 33.01
N PRO A 292 -22.15 -9.98 34.01
CA PRO A 292 -21.35 -8.84 34.46
C PRO A 292 -19.93 -9.27 34.87
N PRO A 293 -18.90 -8.46 34.58
CA PRO A 293 -17.55 -8.74 35.05
C PRO A 293 -17.51 -8.74 36.59
N PRO A 294 -16.77 -9.65 37.23
CA PRO A 294 -16.65 -9.65 38.69
C PRO A 294 -16.07 -8.31 39.17
N ALA A 295 -16.63 -7.79 40.27
CA ALA A 295 -16.24 -6.52 40.86
C ALA A 295 -14.71 -6.50 41.10
N GLY A 296 -14.01 -5.59 40.43
CA GLY A 296 -12.54 -5.46 40.49
C GLY A 296 -11.80 -5.66 39.16
N SER A 297 -12.46 -6.18 38.11
CA SER A 297 -11.81 -6.55 36.83
C SER A 297 -11.89 -5.51 35.70
N GLN A 298 -12.45 -4.31 35.97
CA GLN A 298 -12.67 -3.24 34.98
C GLN A 298 -11.40 -2.71 34.28
N ARG A 299 -10.19 -3.09 34.72
CA ARG A 299 -8.93 -2.64 34.12
C ARG A 299 -8.40 -3.51 32.96
N SER A 300 -8.96 -4.69 32.68
CA SER A 300 -8.34 -5.62 31.69
C SER A 300 -9.00 -5.73 30.32
N ALA A 301 -10.20 -5.14 30.09
CA ALA A 301 -10.90 -5.32 28.82
C ALA A 301 -10.25 -4.60 27.61
N ASN A 302 -9.42 -3.58 27.84
CA ASN A 302 -8.69 -2.86 26.79
C ASN A 302 -7.23 -3.31 26.59
N ASN A 303 -6.71 -4.23 27.42
CA ASN A 303 -5.27 -4.58 27.39
C ASN A 303 -4.94 -5.90 26.69
N PHE A 304 -5.91 -6.62 26.12
CA PHE A 304 -5.64 -7.87 25.39
C PHE A 304 -4.92 -7.69 24.04
N ARG A 305 -4.62 -6.45 23.62
CA ARG A 305 -3.79 -6.15 22.44
C ARG A 305 -2.40 -5.60 22.77
N SER A 306 -2.05 -5.47 24.04
CA SER A 306 -0.74 -4.96 24.49
C SER A 306 0.00 -5.99 25.34
N ARG A 307 0.20 -7.20 24.82
CA ARG A 307 1.28 -8.09 25.27
C ARG A 307 2.06 -8.63 24.08
N ALA A 308 2.73 -7.70 23.42
CA ALA A 308 3.87 -7.96 22.55
C ALA A 308 4.73 -6.68 22.46
N ARG A 309 5.27 -6.21 23.60
CA ARG A 309 6.29 -5.15 23.60
C ARG A 309 7.34 -5.37 24.68
N GLY A 310 8.44 -6.00 24.27
CA GLY A 310 9.80 -5.75 24.75
C GLY A 310 10.24 -6.41 26.07
N PRO A 311 11.34 -7.18 26.08
CA PRO A 311 12.08 -7.49 27.31
C PRO A 311 12.97 -6.29 27.64
N GLY A 312 12.65 -5.56 28.71
CA GLY A 312 13.44 -4.40 29.12
C GLY A 312 12.70 -3.55 30.14
N GLY A 313 12.60 -4.05 31.38
CA GLY A 313 12.01 -3.34 32.49
C GLY A 313 12.29 -4.08 33.79
N GLY A 314 13.47 -3.89 34.34
CA GLY A 314 13.80 -4.33 35.69
C GLY A 314 12.96 -3.56 36.69
N GLY A 315 12.15 -4.28 37.46
CA GLY A 315 11.33 -3.74 38.54
C GLY A 315 10.68 -4.91 39.27
N GLY A 316 11.21 -5.24 40.45
CA GLY A 316 10.73 -6.32 41.28
C GLY A 316 9.24 -6.19 41.57
N GLY A 317 8.48 -7.21 41.18
CA GLY A 317 7.05 -7.34 41.45
C GLY A 317 6.70 -8.82 41.36
N GLN A 318 6.14 -9.34 42.44
CA GLN A 318 5.87 -10.75 42.70
C GLN A 318 5.29 -11.51 41.49
N ASN A 319 5.79 -12.74 41.32
CA ASN A 319 5.25 -13.77 40.44
C ASN A 319 3.73 -13.91 40.61
N SER A 320 2.96 -13.20 39.80
CA SER A 320 1.59 -13.58 39.50
C SER A 320 1.70 -14.63 38.41
N ALA A 321 1.66 -15.90 38.80
CA ALA A 321 1.41 -16.98 37.85
C ALA A 321 0.12 -16.63 37.10
N THR A 322 0.25 -16.24 35.83
CA THR A 322 -0.91 -16.07 34.95
C THR A 322 -1.41 -17.47 34.64
N THR A 323 -2.30 -17.99 35.48
CA THR A 323 -3.14 -19.13 35.16
C THR A 323 -3.84 -18.84 33.83
N GLU A 324 -3.75 -19.76 32.89
CA GLU A 324 -4.56 -19.70 31.68
C GLU A 324 -6.03 -19.58 32.06
N PRO A 325 -6.79 -18.67 31.41
CA PRO A 325 -8.21 -18.51 31.72
C PRO A 325 -8.93 -19.84 31.53
N THR A 326 -9.79 -20.18 32.48
CA THR A 326 -10.64 -21.37 32.40
C THR A 326 -11.56 -21.30 31.18
N ALA A 327 -12.03 -22.44 30.68
CA ALA A 327 -12.97 -22.49 29.55
C ALA A 327 -14.21 -21.60 29.78
N ALA A 328 -14.72 -21.55 31.02
CA ALA A 328 -15.85 -20.69 31.39
C ALA A 328 -15.52 -19.18 31.34
N GLU A 329 -14.31 -18.78 31.74
CA GLU A 329 -13.86 -17.38 31.65
C GLU A 329 -13.68 -16.95 30.19
N LEU A 330 -13.18 -17.84 29.33
CA LEU A 330 -13.07 -17.63 27.89
C LEU A 330 -14.45 -17.44 27.24
N GLU A 331 -15.42 -18.31 27.54
CA GLU A 331 -16.79 -18.21 27.04
C GLU A 331 -17.45 -16.89 27.45
N GLN A 332 -17.28 -16.48 28.71
CA GLN A 332 -17.81 -15.21 29.21
C GLN A 332 -17.15 -13.99 28.55
N GLY A 333 -15.83 -14.05 28.32
CA GLY A 333 -15.11 -13.04 27.57
C GLY A 333 -15.55 -12.93 26.11
N ASN A 334 -15.90 -14.05 25.48
CA ASN A 334 -16.43 -14.10 24.11
C ASN A 334 -17.86 -13.57 24.04
N ALA A 335 -18.74 -13.95 24.97
CA ALA A 335 -20.13 -13.46 25.03
C ALA A 335 -20.20 -11.93 25.17
N ARG A 336 -19.37 -11.33 26.05
CA ARG A 336 -19.27 -9.87 26.19
C ARG A 336 -18.76 -9.18 24.91
N ARG A 337 -17.77 -9.79 24.24
CA ARG A 337 -17.26 -9.29 22.95
C ARG A 337 -18.34 -9.32 21.86
N LEU A 338 -19.14 -10.39 21.82
CA LEU A 338 -20.29 -10.47 20.90
C LEU A 338 -21.30 -9.35 21.16
N LEU A 339 -21.65 -9.13 22.44
CA LEU A 339 -22.59 -8.07 22.82
C LEU A 339 -22.08 -6.68 22.44
N GLY A 340 -20.80 -6.38 22.67
CA GLY A 340 -20.20 -5.13 22.21
C GLY A 340 -20.21 -4.96 20.69
N GLY A 341 -20.11 -6.06 19.92
CA GLY A 341 -20.28 -6.06 18.47
C GLY A 341 -21.71 -5.73 18.04
N LEU A 342 -22.70 -6.33 18.71
CA LEU A 342 -24.13 -6.10 18.43
C LEU A 342 -24.59 -4.67 18.75
N GLN A 343 -23.87 -3.94 19.61
CA GLN A 343 -24.18 -2.54 19.92
C GLN A 343 -24.18 -1.66 18.67
N MET A 344 -23.27 -1.93 17.74
CA MET A 344 -23.17 -1.19 16.47
C MET A 344 -24.25 -1.61 15.46
N MET A 345 -25.03 -2.65 15.76
CA MET A 345 -26.00 -3.29 14.88
C MET A 345 -27.44 -3.14 15.36
N LEU A 346 -27.71 -2.33 16.39
CA LEU A 346 -29.04 -2.22 17.00
C LEU A 346 -30.14 -1.88 15.97
N SER A 347 -29.87 -0.99 15.01
CA SER A 347 -30.82 -0.67 13.93
C SER A 347 -31.11 -1.86 13.02
N GLN A 348 -30.10 -2.68 12.72
CA GLN A 348 -30.27 -3.90 11.93
C GLN A 348 -31.05 -4.96 12.72
N ILE A 349 -30.85 -5.05 14.04
CA ILE A 349 -31.62 -5.96 14.89
C ILE A 349 -33.09 -5.52 14.92
N ASP A 350 -33.37 -4.23 15.07
CA ASP A 350 -34.75 -3.69 15.01
C ASP A 350 -35.44 -4.00 13.67
N GLN A 351 -34.68 -3.94 12.57
CA GLN A 351 -35.21 -4.18 11.23
C GLN A 351 -35.44 -5.66 10.92
N TYR A 352 -34.49 -6.54 11.28
CA TYR A 352 -34.47 -7.93 10.82
C TYR A 352 -34.85 -8.96 11.89
N LEU A 353 -34.74 -8.63 13.19
CA LEU A 353 -35.13 -9.46 14.33
C LEU A 353 -35.74 -8.62 15.47
N PRO A 354 -36.83 -7.85 15.23
CA PRO A 354 -37.40 -6.93 16.21
C PRO A 354 -37.77 -7.58 17.55
N GLY A 355 -38.20 -8.85 17.52
CA GLY A 355 -38.53 -9.61 18.73
C GLY A 355 -37.34 -9.86 19.68
N ARG A 356 -36.10 -9.64 19.23
CA ARG A 356 -34.88 -9.80 20.05
C ARG A 356 -34.29 -8.47 20.52
N SER A 357 -34.69 -7.34 19.92
CA SER A 357 -34.13 -6.00 20.18
C SER A 357 -34.19 -5.59 21.64
N HIS A 358 -35.34 -5.80 22.29
CA HIS A 358 -35.54 -5.42 23.70
C HIS A 358 -34.54 -6.14 24.61
N ALA A 359 -34.39 -7.46 24.44
CA ALA A 359 -33.47 -8.27 25.23
C ALA A 359 -32.01 -7.83 25.07
N VAL A 360 -31.59 -7.49 23.85
CA VAL A 360 -30.21 -7.03 23.57
C VAL A 360 -29.94 -5.69 24.24
N ARG A 361 -30.87 -4.72 24.12
CA ARG A 361 -30.76 -3.40 24.73
C ARG A 361 -30.75 -3.48 26.27
N GLN A 362 -31.65 -4.28 26.83
CA GLN A 362 -31.68 -4.56 28.26
C GLN A 362 -30.33 -5.12 28.74
N LYS A 363 -29.78 -6.09 28.01
CA LYS A 363 -28.48 -6.71 28.35
C LYS A 363 -27.30 -5.73 28.28
N MET A 364 -27.30 -4.79 27.33
CA MET A 364 -26.28 -3.76 27.23
C MET A 364 -26.34 -2.76 28.38
N THR A 365 -27.56 -2.41 28.82
CA THR A 365 -27.79 -1.55 29.98
C THR A 365 -27.33 -2.22 31.28
N GLU A 366 -27.68 -3.50 31.47
CA GLU A 366 -27.20 -4.31 32.61
C GLU A 366 -25.66 -4.38 32.70
N LEU A 367 -24.97 -4.24 31.57
CA LEU A 367 -23.50 -4.34 31.47
C LEU A 367 -22.79 -2.98 31.31
N GLY A 368 -23.53 -1.87 31.31
CA GLY A 368 -22.95 -0.51 31.26
C GLY A 368 -22.28 -0.13 29.93
N LEU A 369 -22.65 -0.76 28.81
CA LEU A 369 -21.99 -0.58 27.50
C LEU A 369 -22.47 0.63 26.67
N ALA A 370 -23.47 1.39 27.14
CA ALA A 370 -24.24 2.35 26.34
C ALA A 370 -23.57 3.71 25.97
N ASN A 371 -22.23 3.83 25.90
CA ASN A 371 -21.58 5.15 25.94
C ASN A 371 -21.21 5.81 24.58
N ASN A 372 -21.70 7.04 24.36
CA ASN A 372 -21.72 7.84 23.12
C ASN A 372 -20.36 8.34 22.58
N SER A 373 -19.29 8.34 23.38
CA SER A 373 -18.01 8.99 23.03
C SER A 373 -17.24 8.33 21.89
N ARG A 374 -17.48 7.04 21.62
CA ARG A 374 -16.80 6.28 20.57
C ARG A 374 -17.35 6.56 19.17
N ALA A 375 -18.64 6.91 19.07
CA ALA A 375 -19.29 7.21 17.79
C ALA A 375 -18.80 8.53 17.19
N ALA A 376 -18.58 9.55 18.02
CA ALA A 376 -18.02 10.85 17.61
C ALA A 376 -16.61 10.69 17.00
N MET A 377 -15.78 9.81 17.58
CA MET A 377 -14.42 9.56 17.08
C MET A 377 -14.41 8.89 15.68
N ILE A 378 -15.34 7.96 15.43
CA ILE A 378 -15.46 7.28 14.13
C ILE A 378 -15.82 8.26 13.00
N GLN A 379 -16.59 9.30 13.32
CA GLN A 379 -17.01 10.31 12.35
C GLN A 379 -15.86 11.23 11.93
N VAL A 380 -14.98 11.57 12.88
CA VAL A 380 -13.73 12.30 12.61
C VAL A 380 -12.78 11.47 11.74
N ASP A 381 -12.61 10.18 12.06
CA ASP A 381 -11.75 9.27 11.30
C ASP A 381 -12.21 9.12 9.84
N ARG A 382 -13.52 9.12 9.58
CA ARG A 382 -14.07 8.98 8.23
C ARG A 382 -13.81 10.20 7.35
N GLY A 383 -14.00 11.41 7.86
CA GLY A 383 -13.70 12.63 7.10
C GLY A 383 -12.22 12.74 6.76
N MET A 384 -11.34 12.34 7.68
CA MET A 384 -9.90 12.28 7.43
C MET A 384 -9.52 11.26 6.35
N GLN A 385 -10.26 10.16 6.21
CA GLN A 385 -10.01 9.13 5.19
C GLN A 385 -10.48 9.51 3.78
N GLN A 386 -11.52 10.33 3.67
CA GLN A 386 -12.05 10.77 2.38
C GLN A 386 -11.17 11.84 1.72
N GLY A 387 -10.52 12.68 2.52
CA GLY A 387 -9.42 13.55 2.06
C GLY A 387 -9.82 14.73 1.17
N THR A 388 -11.12 15.00 0.98
CA THR A 388 -11.61 16.19 0.26
C THR A 388 -11.84 17.37 1.21
N SER A 389 -11.82 18.60 0.68
CA SER A 389 -12.03 19.81 1.49
C SER A 389 -13.38 19.80 2.22
N ASP A 390 -14.46 19.38 1.55
CA ASP A 390 -15.80 19.30 2.14
C ASP A 390 -15.95 18.17 3.17
N SER A 391 -15.32 17.01 2.95
CA SER A 391 -15.37 15.90 3.90
C SER A 391 -14.67 16.23 5.22
N LEU A 392 -13.54 16.95 5.14
CA LEU A 392 -12.80 17.44 6.30
C LEU A 392 -13.58 18.52 7.04
N LEU A 393 -14.22 19.44 6.32
CA LEU A 393 -15.06 20.48 6.90
C LEU A 393 -16.28 19.90 7.62
N ALA A 394 -16.92 18.87 7.06
CA ALA A 394 -18.04 18.17 7.68
C ALA A 394 -17.65 17.37 8.93
N ALA A 395 -16.40 16.89 9.01
CA ALA A 395 -15.90 16.12 10.15
C ALA A 395 -15.39 16.98 11.31
N ALA A 396 -14.97 18.23 11.04
CA ALA A 396 -14.39 19.14 12.02
C ALA A 396 -15.28 19.38 13.28
N PRO A 397 -16.62 19.54 13.19
CA PRO A 397 -17.49 19.76 14.35
C PRO A 397 -17.58 18.55 15.31
N SER A 398 -17.25 17.35 14.83
CA SER A 398 -17.28 16.11 15.64
C SER A 398 -15.98 15.88 16.42
N ALA A 399 -14.94 16.70 16.18
CA ALA A 399 -13.65 16.56 16.81
C ALA A 399 -13.57 17.35 18.14
N PRO A 400 -12.75 16.89 19.11
CA PRO A 400 -12.32 17.70 20.23
C PRO A 400 -11.75 19.05 19.76
N GLN A 401 -12.02 20.11 20.52
CA GLN A 401 -11.67 21.51 20.18
C GLN A 401 -10.21 21.70 19.76
N ILE A 402 -9.26 21.00 20.40
CA ILE A 402 -7.83 21.06 20.08
C ILE A 402 -7.54 20.56 18.65
N MET A 403 -8.30 19.59 18.15
CA MET A 403 -8.12 19.03 16.81
C MET A 403 -8.92 19.77 15.75
N GLN A 404 -10.04 20.40 16.13
CA GLN A 404 -10.94 21.10 15.23
C GLN A 404 -10.22 22.18 14.39
N SER A 405 -9.41 23.03 15.04
CA SER A 405 -8.62 24.07 14.34
C SER A 405 -7.66 23.49 13.30
N ARG A 406 -6.99 22.37 13.61
CA ARG A 406 -6.10 21.68 12.67
C ARG A 406 -6.85 21.07 11.49
N ILE A 407 -8.05 20.53 11.72
CA ILE A 407 -8.87 19.94 10.65
C ILE A 407 -9.36 21.02 9.68
N TYR A 408 -9.80 22.17 10.19
CA TYR A 408 -10.17 23.30 9.33
C TYR A 408 -8.98 23.83 8.52
N GLN A 409 -7.78 23.87 9.12
CA GLN A 409 -6.59 24.31 8.40
C GLN A 409 -6.26 23.36 7.25
N GLN A 410 -6.35 22.05 7.51
CA GLN A 410 -6.15 21.03 6.48
C GLN A 410 -7.22 21.14 5.37
N ALA A 411 -8.49 21.33 5.72
CA ALA A 411 -9.57 21.49 4.75
C ALA A 411 -9.34 22.67 3.81
N ALA A 412 -8.84 23.80 4.33
CA ALA A 412 -8.54 24.99 3.54
C ALA A 412 -7.36 24.78 2.57
N LEU A 413 -6.33 24.04 2.99
CA LEU A 413 -5.19 23.69 2.12
C LEU A 413 -5.60 22.70 1.04
N VAL A 414 -6.40 21.69 1.37
CA VAL A 414 -6.95 20.74 0.39
C VAL A 414 -7.82 21.46 -0.64
N ALA A 415 -8.63 22.43 -0.21
CA ALA A 415 -9.41 23.26 -1.14
C ALA A 415 -8.52 24.02 -2.13
N LEU A 416 -7.34 24.50 -1.70
CA LEU A 416 -6.36 25.08 -2.63
C LEU A 416 -5.84 24.06 -3.63
N ASP A 417 -5.53 22.84 -3.17
CA ASP A 417 -5.00 21.76 -4.01
C ASP A 417 -6.01 21.24 -5.02
N GLU A 418 -7.29 21.27 -4.68
CA GLU A 418 -8.42 21.04 -5.58
C GLU A 418 -8.60 22.19 -6.61
N GLY A 419 -7.78 23.24 -6.54
CA GLY A 419 -7.87 24.42 -7.41
C GLY A 419 -8.93 25.44 -6.97
N ASN A 420 -9.56 25.25 -5.81
CA ASN A 420 -10.65 26.07 -5.32
C ASN A 420 -10.17 27.13 -4.32
N ALA A 421 -9.54 28.18 -4.84
CA ALA A 421 -8.96 29.27 -4.06
C ALA A 421 -10.00 30.05 -3.23
N ASP A 422 -11.20 30.23 -3.75
CA ASP A 422 -12.26 30.96 -3.04
C ASP A 422 -12.80 30.13 -1.87
N ARG A 423 -12.95 28.81 -2.06
CA ARG A 423 -13.31 27.89 -0.98
C ARG A 423 -12.26 27.89 0.13
N ALA A 424 -10.98 27.86 -0.21
CA ALA A 424 -9.90 27.93 0.76
C ALA A 424 -9.92 29.22 1.61
N ARG A 425 -10.17 30.37 0.97
CA ARG A 425 -10.34 31.65 1.68
C ARG A 425 -11.53 31.62 2.61
N GLN A 426 -12.65 31.06 2.16
CA GLN A 426 -13.87 30.95 2.96
C GLN A 426 -13.61 30.14 4.23
N ILE A 427 -13.04 28.93 4.09
CA ILE A 427 -12.70 28.07 5.25
C ILE A 427 -11.75 28.80 6.21
N ALA A 428 -10.75 29.51 5.68
CA ALA A 428 -9.81 30.27 6.50
C ALA A 428 -10.46 31.43 7.25
N ASN A 429 -11.40 32.15 6.63
CA ASN A 429 -12.08 33.27 7.26
C ASN A 429 -13.13 32.83 8.30
N ASP A 430 -13.83 31.72 8.03
CA ASP A 430 -14.97 31.27 8.83
C ASP A 430 -14.56 30.42 10.04
N HIS A 431 -13.41 29.73 9.96
CA HIS A 431 -13.07 28.69 10.93
C HIS A 431 -11.66 28.75 11.53
N LEU A 432 -10.75 29.59 11.01
CA LEU A 432 -9.38 29.66 11.50
C LEU A 432 -9.11 30.88 12.37
N GLU A 433 -8.28 30.67 13.39
CA GLU A 433 -7.73 31.76 14.19
C GLU A 433 -6.81 32.66 13.35
N PRO A 434 -6.61 33.93 13.75
CA PRO A 434 -5.92 34.94 12.93
C PRO A 434 -4.57 34.49 12.34
N ARG A 435 -3.72 33.79 13.12
CA ARG A 435 -2.41 33.30 12.66
C ARG A 435 -2.52 32.21 11.59
N ALA A 436 -3.42 31.25 11.79
CA ALA A 436 -3.62 30.16 10.84
C ALA A 436 -4.32 30.66 9.57
N ARG A 437 -5.29 31.57 9.73
CA ARG A 437 -5.95 32.28 8.63
C ARG A 437 -4.94 33.01 7.74
N GLU A 438 -4.06 33.81 8.33
CA GLU A 438 -3.05 34.57 7.59
C GLU A 438 -2.13 33.66 6.77
N SER A 439 -1.72 32.52 7.34
CA SER A 439 -0.92 31.52 6.63
C SER A 439 -1.64 30.94 5.41
N VAL A 440 -2.94 30.64 5.53
CA VAL A 440 -3.72 30.09 4.41
C VAL A 440 -3.97 31.16 3.35
N LEU A 441 -4.29 32.40 3.74
CA LEU A 441 -4.51 33.49 2.80
C LEU A 441 -3.27 33.81 1.97
N ARG A 442 -2.07 33.78 2.59
CA ARG A 442 -0.80 33.89 1.87
C ARG A 442 -0.60 32.75 0.87
N ALA A 443 -0.96 31.52 1.23
CA ALA A 443 -0.89 30.38 0.31
C ALA A 443 -1.87 30.54 -0.87
N VAL A 444 -3.08 31.08 -0.63
CA VAL A 444 -4.05 31.38 -1.69
C VAL A 444 -3.48 32.43 -2.64
N GLU A 445 -2.99 33.54 -2.10
CA GLU A 445 -2.43 34.65 -2.86
C GLU A 445 -1.25 34.17 -3.72
N PHE A 446 -0.32 33.43 -3.12
CA PHE A 446 0.81 32.85 -3.82
C PHE A 446 0.38 31.93 -4.97
N ARG A 447 -0.65 31.08 -4.77
CA ARG A 447 -1.14 30.19 -5.84
C ARG A 447 -1.74 30.99 -7.00
N GLN A 448 -2.49 32.05 -6.71
CA GLN A 448 -3.10 32.90 -7.72
C GLN A 448 -2.09 33.77 -8.48
N THR A 449 -1.01 34.20 -7.81
CA THR A 449 0.06 34.99 -8.44
C THR A 449 1.06 34.11 -9.19
N SER A 450 1.32 32.87 -8.72
CA SER A 450 2.27 31.95 -9.34
C SER A 450 1.91 31.51 -10.76
N GLY A 451 0.61 31.43 -11.10
CA GLY A 451 0.14 31.19 -12.48
C GLY A 451 0.33 32.38 -13.44
N LYS A 452 0.80 33.54 -12.94
CA LYS A 452 1.04 34.77 -13.69
C LYS A 452 2.48 35.28 -13.55
N ILE A 453 3.43 34.39 -13.26
CA ILE A 453 4.85 34.75 -13.23
C ILE A 453 5.35 34.74 -14.68
N ASP A 454 5.75 35.91 -15.15
CA ASP A 454 6.51 36.09 -16.38
C ASP A 454 7.96 36.44 -16.02
N SER A 455 8.84 36.51 -17.02
CA SER A 455 10.26 36.85 -16.80
C SER A 455 10.46 38.20 -16.10
N SER A 456 9.47 39.11 -16.13
CA SER A 456 9.55 40.41 -15.47
C SER A 456 9.43 40.31 -13.94
N LYS A 457 8.78 39.26 -13.42
CA LYS A 457 8.61 39.01 -11.98
C LYS A 457 9.76 38.22 -11.34
N MET A 458 10.76 37.81 -12.12
CA MET A 458 11.96 37.15 -11.57
C MET A 458 12.70 38.04 -10.55
N ALA A 459 12.61 39.36 -10.68
CA ALA A 459 13.17 40.28 -9.69
C ALA A 459 12.47 40.16 -8.32
N GLU A 460 11.15 39.99 -8.30
CA GLU A 460 10.35 39.82 -7.08
C GLU A 460 10.60 38.45 -6.44
N VAL A 461 10.75 37.40 -7.27
CA VAL A 461 11.16 36.07 -6.80
C VAL A 461 12.52 36.15 -6.12
N ARG A 462 13.52 36.79 -6.74
CA ARG A 462 14.85 36.99 -6.15
C ARG A 462 14.81 37.78 -4.85
N GLN A 463 13.98 38.82 -4.77
CA GLN A 463 13.78 39.57 -3.54
C GLN A 463 13.17 38.70 -2.44
N THR A 464 12.20 37.85 -2.77
CA THR A 464 11.60 36.90 -1.83
C THR A 464 12.63 35.88 -1.35
N LEU A 465 13.43 35.32 -2.25
CA LEU A 465 14.50 34.37 -1.93
C LEU A 465 15.56 34.99 -1.00
N ALA A 466 15.88 36.27 -1.17
CA ALA A 466 16.81 36.99 -0.30
C ALA A 466 16.27 37.11 1.14
N GLY A 467 14.95 37.17 1.32
CA GLY A 467 14.29 37.21 2.62
C GLY A 467 14.19 35.86 3.35
N LEU A 468 14.44 34.74 2.65
CA LEU A 468 14.40 33.41 3.25
C LEU A 468 15.65 33.13 4.09
N ARG A 469 15.52 32.28 5.10
CA ARG A 469 16.57 32.08 6.13
C ARG A 469 17.62 31.05 5.74
N SER A 470 17.30 30.14 4.82
CA SER A 470 18.17 29.02 4.46
C SER A 470 18.11 28.73 2.97
N ASP A 471 19.20 28.16 2.45
CA ASP A 471 19.25 27.66 1.07
C ASP A 471 18.17 26.60 0.83
N ASP A 472 17.82 25.83 1.86
CA ASP A 472 16.73 24.85 1.78
C ASP A 472 15.38 25.48 1.44
N GLU A 473 14.99 26.53 2.17
CA GLU A 473 13.75 27.26 1.92
C GLU A 473 13.76 27.88 0.51
N ARG A 474 14.94 28.32 0.03
CA ARG A 474 15.11 28.87 -1.32
C ARG A 474 14.92 27.82 -2.39
N ILE A 475 15.54 26.66 -2.25
CA ILE A 475 15.40 25.52 -3.18
C ILE A 475 13.96 25.05 -3.24
N ASP A 476 13.31 24.87 -2.08
CA ASP A 476 11.92 24.42 -2.00
C ASP A 476 10.98 25.39 -2.74
N LEU A 477 11.15 26.70 -2.53
CA LEU A 477 10.37 27.72 -3.24
C LEU A 477 10.63 27.69 -4.76
N LEU A 478 11.88 27.61 -5.19
CA LEU A 478 12.25 27.56 -6.60
C LEU A 478 11.69 26.32 -7.32
N LEU A 479 11.73 25.16 -6.67
CA LEU A 479 11.13 23.93 -7.18
C LEU A 479 9.60 24.06 -7.31
N GLN A 480 8.94 24.63 -6.30
CA GLN A 480 7.50 24.88 -6.33
C GLN A 480 7.12 25.82 -7.48
N LEU A 481 7.84 26.93 -7.64
CA LEU A 481 7.61 27.90 -8.70
C LEU A 481 7.87 27.30 -10.09
N SER A 482 8.93 26.50 -10.24
CA SER A 482 9.24 25.81 -11.49
C SER A 482 8.13 24.83 -11.86
N GLY A 483 7.61 24.05 -10.90
CA GLY A 483 6.49 23.15 -11.10
C GLY A 483 5.24 23.85 -11.64
N SER A 484 4.91 25.03 -11.09
CA SER A 484 3.78 25.85 -11.56
C SER A 484 4.01 26.45 -12.96
N ALA A 485 5.25 26.85 -13.27
CA ALA A 485 5.60 27.43 -14.56
C ALA A 485 5.71 26.38 -15.69
N ARG A 486 5.93 25.11 -15.35
CA ARG A 486 6.29 24.05 -16.30
C ARG A 486 5.37 23.91 -17.51
N GLU A 487 4.05 23.97 -17.32
CA GLU A 487 3.07 23.78 -18.41
C GLU A 487 2.87 25.05 -19.25
N ASN A 488 2.89 26.22 -18.62
CA ASN A 488 2.53 27.49 -19.26
C ASN A 488 3.75 28.28 -19.78
N ASN A 489 4.92 28.08 -19.16
CA ASN A 489 6.16 28.78 -19.48
C ASN A 489 7.40 27.91 -19.13
N PRO A 490 7.73 26.91 -19.98
CA PRO A 490 8.83 25.98 -19.72
C PRO A 490 10.20 26.66 -19.63
N ASN A 491 10.40 27.77 -20.35
CA ASN A 491 11.65 28.55 -20.28
C ASN A 491 11.86 29.17 -18.90
N LEU A 492 10.80 29.73 -18.32
CA LEU A 492 10.84 30.24 -16.94
C LEU A 492 11.05 29.11 -15.93
N ALA A 493 10.39 27.97 -16.13
CA ALA A 493 10.59 26.80 -15.28
C ALA A 493 12.07 26.36 -15.27
N VAL A 494 12.72 26.36 -16.43
CA VAL A 494 14.17 26.09 -16.57
C VAL A 494 15.01 27.16 -15.88
N GLU A 495 14.68 28.45 -16.01
CA GLU A 495 15.42 29.55 -15.34
C GLU A 495 15.39 29.38 -13.81
N LEU A 496 14.22 29.06 -13.25
CA LEU A 496 14.03 28.80 -11.82
C LEU A 496 14.82 27.57 -11.35
N LEU A 497 14.87 26.50 -12.14
CA LEU A 497 15.69 25.32 -11.81
C LEU A 497 17.18 25.61 -11.89
N ASN A 498 17.61 26.47 -12.81
CA ASN A 498 19.01 26.91 -12.86
C ASN A 498 19.39 27.72 -11.62
N GLU A 499 18.49 28.57 -11.14
CA GLU A 499 18.68 29.29 -9.88
C GLU A 499 18.73 28.31 -8.70
N ALA A 500 17.85 27.28 -8.67
CA ALA A 500 17.86 26.25 -7.64
C ALA A 500 19.18 25.45 -7.65
N ARG A 501 19.70 25.14 -8.84
CA ARG A 501 20.97 24.43 -9.03
C ARG A 501 22.16 25.20 -8.42
N GLN A 502 22.14 26.53 -8.41
CA GLN A 502 23.22 27.32 -7.81
C GLN A 502 23.39 27.01 -6.30
N PHE A 503 22.29 26.68 -5.62
CA PHE A 503 22.31 26.30 -4.20
C PHE A 503 22.70 24.83 -3.98
N THR A 504 22.54 23.97 -4.99
CA THR A 504 22.85 22.53 -4.90
C THR A 504 24.19 22.13 -5.53
N ASN A 505 24.92 23.06 -6.17
CA ASN A 505 26.24 22.82 -6.78
C ASN A 505 27.35 22.47 -5.78
N ARG A 506 27.14 22.64 -4.48
CA ARG A 506 28.12 22.29 -3.44
C ARG A 506 27.98 20.82 -3.06
N ARG A 507 29.09 20.19 -2.65
CA ARG A 507 29.08 18.84 -2.11
C ARG A 507 28.14 18.75 -0.91
N ALA A 508 27.21 17.80 -0.92
CA ALA A 508 26.24 17.65 0.15
C ALA A 508 26.95 17.19 1.44
N THR A 509 26.52 17.70 2.60
CA THR A 509 27.09 17.37 3.90
C THR A 509 26.15 16.54 4.77
N ASN A 510 24.91 16.33 4.30
CA ASN A 510 23.88 15.57 4.98
C ASN A 510 22.84 15.04 3.97
N TYR A 511 21.95 14.15 4.42
CA TYR A 511 20.93 13.53 3.58
C TYR A 511 19.91 14.54 3.01
N ARG A 512 19.63 15.63 3.72
CA ARG A 512 18.67 16.64 3.25
C ARG A 512 19.19 17.35 2.00
N GLN A 513 20.49 17.68 1.98
CA GLN A 513 21.14 18.30 0.81
C GLN A 513 21.24 17.33 -0.37
N LEU A 514 21.51 16.04 -0.12
CA LEU A 514 21.44 15.01 -1.18
C LEU A 514 20.02 14.90 -1.76
N GLU A 515 18.99 14.91 -0.91
CA GLU A 515 17.60 14.87 -1.38
C GLU A 515 17.27 16.10 -2.24
N GLN A 516 17.72 17.29 -1.86
CA GLN A 516 17.50 18.51 -2.65
C GLN A 516 18.20 18.46 -4.02
N GLN A 517 19.46 17.99 -4.06
CA GLN A 517 20.16 17.75 -5.31
C GLN A 517 19.35 16.81 -6.22
N LEU A 518 18.81 15.74 -5.64
CA LEU A 518 18.00 14.78 -6.38
C LEU A 518 16.65 15.36 -6.83
N MET A 519 15.98 16.17 -6.00
CA MET A 519 14.73 16.84 -6.39
C MET A 519 14.95 17.83 -7.54
N VAL A 520 16.07 18.57 -7.53
CA VAL A 520 16.45 19.44 -8.65
C VAL A 520 16.74 18.62 -9.91
N ALA A 521 17.43 17.48 -9.77
CA ALA A 521 17.66 16.58 -10.90
C ALA A 521 16.36 16.04 -11.50
N ASP A 522 15.42 15.56 -10.68
CA ASP A 522 14.11 15.08 -11.15
C ASP A 522 13.27 16.19 -11.79
N ALA A 523 13.33 17.42 -11.26
CA ALA A 523 12.64 18.55 -11.87
C ALA A 523 13.19 18.92 -13.26
N PHE A 524 14.50 18.76 -13.49
CA PHE A 524 15.09 18.91 -14.82
C PHE A 524 14.72 17.79 -15.79
N ARG A 525 14.28 16.61 -15.31
CA ARG A 525 14.14 15.39 -16.11
C ARG A 525 13.42 15.59 -17.45
N ASP A 526 12.28 16.24 -17.43
CA ASP A 526 11.40 16.38 -18.60
C ASP A 526 11.65 17.69 -19.37
N LEU A 527 12.46 18.61 -18.81
CA LEU A 527 12.77 19.92 -19.39
C LEU A 527 14.16 19.91 -20.06
N GLU A 528 15.17 19.43 -19.33
CA GLU A 528 16.55 19.29 -19.79
C GLU A 528 17.19 18.01 -19.20
N PRO A 529 16.97 16.83 -19.82
CA PRO A 529 17.49 15.55 -19.33
C PRO A 529 19.01 15.54 -19.09
N ALA A 530 19.78 16.22 -19.95
CA ALA A 530 21.24 16.31 -19.83
C ALA A 530 21.68 16.90 -18.47
N ARG A 531 21.01 17.95 -17.99
CA ARG A 531 21.29 18.54 -16.66
C ARG A 531 20.90 17.60 -15.52
N SER A 532 19.83 16.84 -15.69
CA SER A 532 19.45 15.81 -14.73
C SER A 532 20.58 14.77 -14.59
N PHE A 533 21.09 14.26 -15.72
CA PHE A 533 22.21 13.31 -15.72
C PHE A 533 23.49 13.86 -15.08
N GLU A 534 23.86 15.11 -15.35
CA GLU A 534 25.03 15.76 -14.71
C GLU A 534 24.91 15.77 -13.18
N ILE A 535 23.74 16.14 -12.65
CA ILE A 535 23.51 16.21 -11.20
C ILE A 535 23.53 14.81 -10.60
N LEU A 536 22.90 13.83 -11.27
CA LEU A 536 22.90 12.44 -10.81
C LEU A 536 24.31 11.86 -10.80
N GLU A 537 25.13 12.13 -11.82
CA GLU A 537 26.51 11.65 -11.91
C GLU A 537 27.36 12.11 -10.72
N ALA A 538 27.32 13.41 -10.39
CA ALA A 538 28.01 13.95 -9.23
C ALA A 538 27.51 13.32 -7.91
N GLY A 539 26.20 13.13 -7.79
CA GLY A 539 25.60 12.47 -6.62
C GLY A 539 26.00 11.01 -6.47
N ILE A 540 26.10 10.24 -7.57
CA ILE A 540 26.53 8.84 -7.56
C ILE A 540 28.00 8.73 -7.10
N VAL A 541 28.87 9.63 -7.57
CA VAL A 541 30.27 9.70 -7.09
C VAL A 541 30.28 9.89 -5.57
N GLN A 542 29.51 10.85 -5.06
CA GLN A 542 29.43 11.08 -3.63
C GLN A 542 28.84 9.89 -2.85
N LEU A 543 27.80 9.22 -3.39
CA LEU A 543 27.22 8.03 -2.77
C LEU A 543 28.22 6.87 -2.71
N ASN A 544 29.04 6.66 -3.74
CA ASN A 544 30.10 5.65 -3.73
C ASN A 544 31.11 5.89 -2.60
N GLU A 545 31.52 7.15 -2.39
CA GLU A 545 32.42 7.51 -1.29
C GLU A 545 31.79 7.25 0.08
N LEU A 546 30.52 7.62 0.27
CA LEU A 546 29.77 7.39 1.51
C LEU A 546 29.57 5.90 1.79
N LEU A 547 29.28 5.10 0.76
CA LEU A 547 29.12 3.65 0.87
C LEU A 547 30.44 2.98 1.25
N THR A 548 31.56 3.39 0.65
CA THR A 548 32.89 2.88 0.98
C THR A 548 33.30 3.22 2.41
N ALA A 549 33.03 4.45 2.85
CA ALA A 549 33.26 4.87 4.23
C ALA A 549 32.38 4.06 5.20
N ALA A 550 31.10 3.88 4.87
CA ALA A 550 30.18 3.09 5.68
C ALA A 550 30.57 1.60 5.77
N ALA A 551 31.12 1.03 4.69
CA ALA A 551 31.66 -0.33 4.71
C ALA A 551 32.86 -0.45 5.67
N THR A 552 33.75 0.55 5.66
CA THR A 552 34.94 0.59 6.54
C THR A 552 34.56 0.73 8.02
N LEU A 553 33.52 1.52 8.32
CA LEU A 553 33.03 1.75 9.68
C LEU A 553 32.05 0.65 10.16
N SER A 554 31.64 -0.25 9.27
CA SER A 554 30.63 -1.27 9.58
C SER A 554 31.16 -2.27 10.60
N GLY A 555 30.42 -2.50 11.68
CA GLY A 555 30.82 -3.37 12.79
C GLY A 555 31.62 -2.67 13.90
N PHE A 556 32.06 -1.42 13.69
CA PHE A 556 32.65 -0.59 14.74
C PHE A 556 31.64 0.40 15.31
N GLU A 557 31.20 1.35 14.48
CA GLU A 557 30.35 2.49 14.88
C GLU A 557 28.98 2.45 14.20
N VAL A 558 28.89 1.82 13.03
CA VAL A 558 27.66 1.70 12.24
C VAL A 558 27.43 0.26 11.83
N ASN A 559 26.18 -0.12 11.57
CA ASN A 559 25.82 -1.45 11.07
C ASN A 559 25.06 -1.28 9.75
N VAL A 560 25.80 -0.89 8.70
CA VAL A 560 25.25 -0.63 7.36
C VAL A 560 25.39 -1.85 6.46
N PHE A 561 26.51 -2.57 6.59
CA PHE A 561 26.84 -3.77 5.81
C PHE A 561 26.76 -5.02 6.67
N GLN A 562 26.42 -6.14 6.04
CA GLN A 562 26.39 -7.47 6.64
C GLN A 562 27.17 -8.42 5.73
N ASP A 563 28.13 -9.15 6.29
CA ASP A 563 29.03 -10.05 5.55
C ASP A 563 29.72 -9.39 4.34
N GLY A 564 29.99 -8.08 4.47
CA GLY A 564 30.61 -7.27 3.42
C GLY A 564 29.63 -6.73 2.37
N GLU A 565 28.33 -6.99 2.51
CA GLU A 565 27.30 -6.60 1.54
C GLU A 565 26.29 -5.62 2.12
N LEU A 566 25.75 -4.74 1.26
CA LEU A 566 24.68 -3.82 1.63
C LEU A 566 23.32 -4.55 1.60
N PRO A 567 22.58 -4.69 2.71
CA PRO A 567 21.27 -5.33 2.69
C PRO A 567 20.27 -4.52 1.86
N LEU A 568 19.53 -5.17 0.97
CA LEU A 568 18.61 -4.51 0.03
C LEU A 568 17.29 -3.98 0.66
N GLU A 569 16.99 -4.30 1.92
CA GLU A 569 15.70 -3.99 2.59
C GLU A 569 15.44 -2.50 2.90
N GLY A 570 16.25 -1.54 2.44
CA GLY A 570 15.94 -0.11 2.57
C GLY A 570 15.88 0.43 4.02
N ARG A 571 16.54 -0.23 4.97
CA ARG A 571 16.49 0.15 6.39
C ARG A 571 17.40 1.33 6.77
N ASN A 572 18.36 1.67 5.93
CA ASN A 572 19.34 2.72 6.19
C ASN A 572 19.24 3.86 5.16
N GLY A 573 19.71 5.05 5.56
CA GLY A 573 19.61 6.26 4.74
C GLY A 573 20.33 6.15 3.39
N LEU A 574 21.51 5.49 3.35
CA LEU A 574 22.28 5.29 2.13
C LEU A 574 21.55 4.43 1.11
N ASN A 575 20.99 3.28 1.52
CA ASN A 575 20.19 2.44 0.64
C ASN A 575 18.97 3.22 0.11
N ASN A 576 18.27 3.96 0.97
CA ASN A 576 17.15 4.79 0.53
C ASN A 576 17.55 5.82 -0.52
N MET A 577 18.72 6.45 -0.38
CA MET A 577 19.24 7.37 -1.41
C MET A 577 19.55 6.66 -2.72
N VAL A 578 20.23 5.51 -2.67
CA VAL A 578 20.51 4.70 -3.86
C VAL A 578 19.22 4.33 -4.60
N VAL A 579 18.18 3.89 -3.89
CA VAL A 579 16.89 3.56 -4.49
C VAL A 579 16.28 4.79 -5.17
N ARG A 580 16.32 5.96 -4.53
CA ARG A 580 15.78 7.21 -5.10
C ARG A 580 16.55 7.66 -6.35
N TYR A 581 17.88 7.59 -6.34
CA TYR A 581 18.68 7.84 -7.55
C TYR A 581 18.32 6.86 -8.66
N GLY A 582 18.17 5.58 -8.33
CA GLY A 582 17.69 4.56 -9.27
C GLY A 582 16.30 4.88 -9.86
N GLN A 583 15.38 5.41 -9.07
CA GLN A 583 14.05 5.81 -9.55
C GLN A 583 14.13 6.95 -10.57
N VAL A 584 14.93 7.99 -10.30
CA VAL A 584 15.10 9.10 -11.25
C VAL A 584 15.82 8.63 -12.52
N LEU A 585 16.85 7.78 -12.40
CA LEU A 585 17.47 7.12 -13.56
C LEU A 585 16.47 6.28 -14.35
N GLY A 586 15.54 5.59 -13.68
CA GLY A 586 14.51 4.82 -14.37
C GLY A 586 13.55 5.69 -15.16
N LEU A 587 13.14 6.82 -14.61
CA LEU A 587 12.30 7.78 -15.31
C LEU A 587 13.03 8.40 -16.50
N LEU A 588 14.31 8.74 -16.35
CA LEU A 588 15.18 9.19 -17.46
C LEU A 588 15.42 8.11 -18.52
N ALA A 589 15.40 6.83 -18.16
CA ALA A 589 15.61 5.75 -19.13
C ALA A 589 14.53 5.70 -20.21
N THR A 590 13.37 6.32 -19.95
CA THR A 590 12.31 6.46 -20.95
C THR A 590 12.68 7.38 -22.11
N SER A 591 13.57 8.36 -21.88
CA SER A 591 14.12 9.26 -22.89
C SER A 591 15.50 8.81 -23.36
N ASP A 592 16.41 8.46 -22.45
CA ASP A 592 17.75 7.95 -22.76
C ASP A 592 18.12 6.75 -21.87
N PHE A 593 17.83 5.56 -22.38
CA PHE A 593 18.14 4.31 -21.70
C PHE A 593 19.64 4.06 -21.57
N ASP A 594 20.43 4.36 -22.61
CA ASP A 594 21.83 3.99 -22.67
C ASP A 594 22.65 4.85 -21.68
N GLN A 595 22.34 6.14 -21.55
CA GLN A 595 22.93 7.02 -20.54
C GLN A 595 22.49 6.65 -19.12
N SER A 596 21.22 6.32 -18.92
CA SER A 596 20.70 5.88 -17.62
C SER A 596 21.38 4.58 -17.15
N GLN A 597 21.53 3.61 -18.04
CA GLN A 597 22.26 2.38 -17.75
C GLN A 597 23.74 2.67 -17.46
N THR A 598 24.36 3.56 -18.23
CA THR A 598 25.77 3.97 -18.02
C THR A 598 25.98 4.55 -16.62
N LEU A 599 25.11 5.44 -16.16
CA LEU A 599 25.20 5.99 -14.80
C LEU A 599 24.92 4.94 -13.71
N ALA A 600 23.93 4.06 -13.91
CA ALA A 600 23.68 2.96 -12.98
C ALA A 600 24.91 2.04 -12.85
N ASN A 601 25.68 1.86 -13.93
CA ASN A 601 26.91 1.06 -13.91
C ASN A 601 28.06 1.70 -13.14
N ARG A 602 27.98 3.00 -12.82
CA ARG A 602 29.00 3.72 -12.04
C ARG A 602 28.92 3.49 -10.54
N PHE A 603 27.85 2.86 -10.05
CA PHE A 603 27.86 2.35 -8.69
C PHE A 603 28.96 1.28 -8.55
N GLN A 604 29.87 1.50 -7.59
CA GLN A 604 31.06 0.66 -7.43
C GLN A 604 30.73 -0.70 -6.82
N LEU A 605 29.80 -0.71 -5.86
CA LEU A 605 29.30 -1.91 -5.22
C LEU A 605 28.18 -2.55 -6.06
N SER A 606 28.08 -3.88 -6.03
CA SER A 606 27.11 -4.63 -6.82
C SER A 606 25.67 -4.36 -6.38
N GLU A 607 25.41 -4.22 -5.08
CA GLU A 607 24.05 -4.07 -4.54
C GLU A 607 23.41 -2.73 -4.95
N PRO A 608 24.08 -1.58 -4.82
CA PRO A 608 23.55 -0.32 -5.34
C PRO A 608 23.36 -0.31 -6.85
N ARG A 609 24.27 -0.93 -7.59
CA ARG A 609 24.18 -1.08 -9.05
C ARG A 609 22.95 -1.90 -9.45
N ILE A 610 22.72 -3.04 -8.79
CA ILE A 610 21.55 -3.88 -8.97
C ILE A 610 20.26 -3.10 -8.66
N LEU A 611 20.21 -2.36 -7.54
CA LEU A 611 19.04 -1.54 -7.18
C LEU A 611 18.73 -0.48 -8.23
N ALA A 612 19.75 0.23 -8.73
CA ALA A 612 19.58 1.24 -9.77
C ALA A 612 19.09 0.62 -11.08
N ARG A 613 19.71 -0.48 -11.54
CA ARG A 613 19.29 -1.20 -12.75
C ARG A 613 17.88 -1.76 -12.64
N LEU A 614 17.48 -2.32 -11.49
CA LEU A 614 16.10 -2.77 -11.26
C LEU A 614 15.08 -1.64 -11.37
N SER A 615 15.41 -0.46 -10.84
CA SER A 615 14.54 0.72 -10.97
C SER A 615 14.39 1.15 -12.43
N ILE A 616 15.47 1.08 -13.22
CA ILE A 616 15.42 1.30 -14.68
C ILE A 616 14.51 0.29 -15.37
N VAL A 617 14.70 -1.01 -15.13
CA VAL A 617 13.87 -2.07 -15.73
C VAL A 617 12.40 -1.85 -15.40
N ARG A 618 12.06 -1.57 -14.14
CA ARG A 618 10.69 -1.35 -13.68
C ARG A 618 10.02 -0.20 -14.43
N SER A 619 10.70 0.95 -14.50
CA SER A 619 10.18 2.12 -15.23
C SER A 619 9.96 1.83 -16.71
N MET A 620 10.92 1.16 -17.36
CA MET A 620 10.84 0.79 -18.78
C MET A 620 9.73 -0.22 -19.10
N LEU A 621 9.38 -1.09 -18.14
CA LEU A 621 8.26 -2.02 -18.26
C LEU A 621 6.91 -1.41 -17.84
N GLY A 622 6.90 -0.16 -17.35
CA GLY A 622 5.70 0.48 -16.82
C GLY A 622 5.17 -0.15 -15.53
N LYS A 623 6.02 -0.88 -14.79
CA LYS A 623 5.69 -1.50 -13.50
C LYS A 623 6.18 -0.59 -12.38
N GLU A 624 5.30 -0.21 -11.44
CA GLU A 624 5.69 0.57 -10.25
C GLU A 624 6.67 -0.23 -9.35
N PRO A 625 7.48 0.43 -8.51
CA PRO A 625 8.46 -0.26 -7.67
C PRO A 625 7.83 -1.26 -6.69
N GLY A 626 7.93 -2.55 -7.02
CA GLY A 626 7.46 -3.69 -6.22
C GLY A 626 8.15 -3.92 -4.85
N PHE A 627 9.02 -3.01 -4.37
CA PHE A 627 9.44 -3.05 -2.97
C PHE A 627 8.45 -2.20 -2.16
N ARG A 628 7.39 -2.85 -1.64
CA ARG A 628 6.48 -2.25 -0.66
C ARG A 628 7.26 -1.97 0.63
N SER A 629 7.96 -0.84 0.68
CA SER A 629 8.22 -0.17 1.95
C SER A 629 6.86 0.21 2.52
N ARG A 630 6.56 -0.36 3.67
CA ARG A 630 5.31 -0.13 4.40
C ARG A 630 5.31 1.34 4.86
N GLY A 631 4.76 2.23 4.04
CA GLY A 631 4.50 3.63 4.40
C GLY A 631 5.06 4.65 3.42
N SER A 632 4.38 4.83 2.28
CA SER A 632 4.14 6.09 1.56
C SER A 632 3.61 5.71 0.18
N GLY A 633 2.36 6.07 -0.14
CA GLY A 633 1.82 5.91 -1.48
C GLY A 633 2.54 6.79 -2.50
N PRO A 634 2.11 6.79 -3.77
CA PRO A 634 2.65 7.67 -4.79
C PRO A 634 2.13 9.09 -4.54
N GLY A 635 2.67 9.73 -3.51
CA GLY A 635 2.62 11.17 -3.37
C GLY A 635 3.57 11.73 -4.39
N ARG A 636 3.03 12.43 -5.39
CA ARG A 636 3.77 13.39 -6.21
C ARG A 636 4.80 14.10 -5.32
N PHE A 637 6.07 14.06 -5.73
CA PHE A 637 7.14 14.80 -5.08
C PHE A 637 6.73 16.27 -5.02
N GLY A 638 6.38 16.73 -3.82
CA GLY A 638 5.89 18.09 -3.58
C GLY A 638 4.49 18.12 -2.99
N GLN A 639 4.34 17.70 -1.73
CA GLN A 639 3.31 18.15 -0.79
C GLN A 639 3.52 17.42 0.54
N ASN A 640 4.43 17.94 1.37
CA ASN A 640 4.43 17.84 2.84
C ASN A 640 5.76 18.40 3.38
N ILE A 641 5.94 19.71 3.28
CA ILE A 641 6.91 20.43 4.10
C ILE A 641 6.18 21.62 4.73
N PHE A 642 5.35 21.37 5.73
CA PHE A 642 5.12 22.36 6.78
C PHE A 642 4.91 21.63 8.11
N ILE A 643 5.46 22.24 9.16
CA ILE A 643 5.42 21.86 10.58
C ILE A 643 6.50 20.87 11.03
N ARG A 644 7.74 21.37 11.12
CA ARG A 644 8.54 21.25 12.35
C ARG A 644 9.55 22.40 12.44
N ARG A 645 9.27 23.38 13.30
CA ARG A 645 10.27 24.17 14.01
C ARG A 645 9.86 24.25 15.48
N GLY A 646 10.88 24.21 16.32
CA GLY A 646 10.81 23.79 17.71
C GLY A 646 10.08 24.73 18.66
N GLN A 647 9.49 24.11 19.68
CA GLN A 647 10.13 24.11 21.00
C GLN A 647 10.48 22.67 21.37
#